data_AF-A0A521ISU4-F1
#
_entry.id   AF-A0A521ISU4-F1
#
_cell.length_a   1.000
_cell.length_b   1.000
_cell.length_c   1.000
_cell.angle_alpha   90.00
_cell.angle_beta   90.00
_cell.angle_gamma   90.00
#
_symmetry.space_group_name_H-M   'P 1'
#
loop_
_entity.id
_entity.type
_entity.pdbx_description
1 polymer ?
#
loop_
_entity_poly.entity_id
_entity_poly.type
_entity_poly.pdbx_seq_one_letter_code
_entity_poly.pdbx_strand_id
1 'polypeptide(L)'
;MDIYQDLLTRLEEVNQPLTEFFLDATYSEESFLTTLKERTEETLKTVYPEGWAYLHGEKNFYRLSEPILAHVRLYDYLVFDKAVFKDGTNEVTSRPVTLLRSFLQKKSPTIHPDVAEEMVHFFALLSKDEPRTIPTRGQVQEWMERHPSGLDDEVIAWRKKNKERIIDLLIRKIDERGSGGKRYTFKPGHSEKEKRWIVNGWWREDRFHLYFALRSTKELDTFLGNTLDEETKRIMEAAEAKGIPIFVTPYFLSLIDTRPREEQEHPFADEPIRSYLFYSQDLVDEFGEITAWEKEDAVEIGKPNAAGWVLPSHNIHRRYPNVAIFIPDTMGRACGGLCAYCQRMYDFQAGRFNFELEKLRPKKSWPARLKENMEYFRSDPYLWDILITGGDAFMSSVKSLREILEAVLQMAKDKVEDNTKREEPYAVMKRVRLGTKLPVYLPQRVTGELADTLAWFKRESAKIGIEQCVIQTHFSSAMEVTPDTEKAVDRILKAGWAVTNQEVFTVAASRRGHSAKLRKVLNDIGVLPYYNFTVKGFRENRALFATNARSVQELVEESSIGAIAPRYHARIRSFIFNAKEMKEQIDSVRESDEIPFISPDRNTINLPGVGKSNTYRTIGLTDDGRRILRFEFDHTRPHSKVIEEMHHVDIVESKSIARYLRQLEAMGEDPKEYESIWGYSAGEMEERSPVFEGVTESKETPASPLL
;
A
#
# COMPACT_ATOMS: atom_id res chain seq x y z
N MET A 1 17.60 16.73 32.41
CA MET A 1 18.97 16.22 32.30
C MET A 1 19.61 16.91 31.11
N ASP A 2 20.88 17.29 31.18
CA ASP A 2 21.60 17.82 30.01
C ASP A 2 21.61 16.75 28.91
N ILE A 3 21.06 17.04 27.73
CA ILE A 3 20.97 16.09 26.60
C ILE A 3 22.34 15.54 26.22
N TYR A 4 23.40 16.33 26.43
CA TYR A 4 24.76 15.86 26.25
C TYR A 4 25.11 14.73 27.22
N GLN A 5 24.86 14.94 28.52
CA GLN A 5 25.22 13.98 29.56
C GLN A 5 24.37 12.72 29.47
N ASP A 6 23.08 12.85 29.15
CA ASP A 6 22.19 11.72 28.89
C ASP A 6 22.71 10.85 27.74
N LEU A 7 22.94 11.46 26.57
CA LEU A 7 23.41 10.75 25.39
C LEU A 7 24.78 10.09 25.63
N LEU A 8 25.73 10.81 26.23
CA LEU A 8 27.05 10.27 26.53
C LEU A 8 26.96 9.03 27.42
N THR A 9 26.19 9.11 28.51
CA THR A 9 26.01 8.00 29.46
C THR A 9 25.43 6.78 28.74
N ARG A 10 24.37 6.97 27.95
CA ARG A 10 23.73 5.88 27.20
C ARG A 10 24.65 5.24 26.15
N LEU A 11 25.49 6.03 25.48
CA LEU A 11 26.48 5.52 24.51
C LEU A 11 27.59 4.71 25.20
N GLU A 12 28.08 5.18 26.35
CA GLU A 12 29.05 4.46 27.17
C GLU A 12 28.48 3.12 27.66
N GLU A 13 27.22 3.10 28.10
CA GLU A 13 26.52 1.90 28.56
C GLU A 13 26.41 0.82 27.46
N VAL A 14 26.13 1.22 26.21
CA VAL A 14 25.91 0.26 25.11
C VAL A 14 27.18 -0.06 24.31
N ASN A 15 28.15 0.85 24.25
CA ASN A 15 29.42 0.65 23.53
C ASN A 15 30.52 1.62 24.03
N GLN A 16 31.08 1.35 25.20
CA GLN A 16 32.16 2.15 25.77
C GLN A 16 33.37 2.33 24.83
N PRO A 17 33.95 1.27 24.21
CA PRO A 17 35.15 1.44 23.37
C PRO A 17 34.95 2.33 22.16
N LEU A 18 33.79 2.23 21.48
CA LEU A 18 33.48 3.09 20.35
C LEU A 18 33.22 4.53 20.82
N THR A 19 32.57 4.71 21.97
CA THR A 19 32.30 6.04 22.53
C THR A 19 33.59 6.78 22.89
N GLU A 20 34.54 6.10 23.53
CA GLU A 20 35.88 6.65 23.81
C GLU A 20 36.59 7.08 22.53
N PHE A 21 36.49 6.28 21.46
CA PHE A 21 37.05 6.63 20.15
C PHE A 21 36.38 7.87 19.52
N PHE A 22 35.06 8.02 19.67
CA PHE A 22 34.33 9.22 19.23
C PHE A 22 34.70 10.47 20.02
N LEU A 23 35.12 10.34 21.28
CA LEU A 23 35.57 11.45 22.13
C LEU A 23 37.02 11.87 21.89
N ASP A 24 37.86 10.97 21.35
CA ASP A 24 39.29 11.19 21.18
C ASP A 24 39.59 12.44 20.31
N ALA A 25 40.03 13.51 20.97
CA ALA A 25 40.32 14.79 20.34
C ALA A 25 41.68 14.83 19.61
N THR A 26 42.48 13.77 19.67
CA THR A 26 43.77 13.68 18.96
C THR A 26 43.59 13.50 17.45
N TYR A 27 42.49 12.89 17.03
CA TYR A 27 42.13 12.77 15.62
C TYR A 27 41.46 14.04 15.10
N SER A 28 42.00 14.58 14.00
CA SER A 28 41.23 15.48 13.12
C SER A 28 39.98 14.75 12.60
N GLU A 29 38.98 15.49 12.12
CA GLU A 29 37.77 14.87 11.54
C GLU A 29 38.11 13.91 10.39
N GLU A 30 38.99 14.33 9.48
CA GLU A 30 39.44 13.51 8.34
C GLU A 30 40.17 12.25 8.80
N SER A 31 41.14 12.37 9.71
CA SER A 31 41.88 11.21 10.22
C SER A 31 41.00 10.26 11.03
N PHE A 32 40.00 10.78 11.74
CA PHE A 32 39.01 9.97 12.44
C PHE A 32 38.16 9.14 11.47
N LEU A 33 37.57 9.77 10.44
CA LEU A 33 36.72 9.09 9.46
C LEU A 33 37.51 8.02 8.71
N THR A 34 38.74 8.33 8.29
CA THR A 34 39.63 7.36 7.62
C THR A 34 39.93 6.17 8.53
N THR A 35 40.34 6.42 9.77
CA THR A 35 40.68 5.36 10.74
C THR A 35 39.46 4.48 11.05
N LEU A 36 38.28 5.08 11.23
CA LEU A 36 37.05 4.34 11.51
C LEU A 36 36.66 3.46 10.32
N LYS A 37 36.83 3.98 9.09
CA LYS A 37 36.54 3.24 7.86
C LYS A 37 37.48 2.06 7.69
N GLU A 38 38.79 2.26 7.87
CA GLU A 38 39.79 1.18 7.79
C GLU A 38 39.49 0.06 8.79
N ARG A 39 39.18 0.40 10.05
CA ARG A 39 38.77 -0.58 11.07
C ARG A 39 37.49 -1.31 10.68
N THR A 40 36.49 -0.60 10.17
CA THR A 40 35.22 -1.20 9.74
C THR A 40 35.43 -2.16 8.57
N GLU A 41 36.26 -1.79 7.59
CA GLU A 41 36.63 -2.67 6.48
C GLU A 41 37.37 -3.91 6.94
N GLU A 42 38.33 -3.77 7.86
CA GLU A 42 39.07 -4.89 8.43
C GLU A 42 38.12 -5.86 9.15
N THR A 43 37.22 -5.36 9.98
CA THR A 43 36.19 -6.17 10.66
C THR A 43 35.29 -6.89 9.64
N LEU A 44 34.81 -6.20 8.60
CA LEU A 44 33.99 -6.83 7.56
C LEU A 44 34.77 -7.88 6.76
N LYS A 45 36.07 -7.67 6.49
CA LYS A 45 36.88 -8.64 5.73
C LYS A 45 37.26 -9.87 6.55
N THR A 46 37.46 -9.71 7.86
CA THR A 46 38.06 -10.74 8.71
C THR A 46 37.06 -11.43 9.64
N VAL A 47 36.15 -10.66 10.24
CA VAL A 47 35.15 -11.16 11.21
C VAL A 47 33.82 -11.47 10.51
N TYR A 48 33.40 -10.63 9.56
CA TYR A 48 32.10 -10.73 8.89
C TYR A 48 32.22 -10.79 7.34
N PRO A 49 32.97 -11.75 6.77
CA PRO A 49 33.24 -11.83 5.34
C PRO A 49 31.98 -11.87 4.46
N GLU A 50 30.86 -12.40 4.98
CA GLU A 50 29.56 -12.38 4.33
C GLU A 50 28.98 -10.96 4.19
N GLY A 51 29.22 -10.07 5.16
CA GLY A 51 28.87 -8.65 5.07
C GLY A 51 29.72 -7.94 4.04
N TRP A 52 31.01 -8.28 3.96
CA TRP A 52 31.90 -7.78 2.90
C TRP A 52 31.45 -8.24 1.51
N ALA A 53 31.10 -9.52 1.35
CA ALA A 53 30.59 -10.05 0.09
C ALA A 53 29.26 -9.39 -0.32
N TYR A 54 28.37 -9.15 0.64
CA TYR A 54 27.11 -8.44 0.42
C TYR A 54 27.33 -7.01 -0.12
N LEU A 55 28.29 -6.27 0.43
CA LEU A 55 28.69 -4.96 -0.09
C LEU A 55 29.22 -4.99 -1.53
N HIS A 56 29.74 -6.14 -1.98
CA HIS A 56 30.36 -6.33 -3.29
C HIS A 56 29.50 -7.16 -4.26
N GLY A 57 28.20 -7.30 -3.98
CA GLY A 57 27.21 -7.80 -4.93
C GLY A 57 26.71 -9.22 -4.70
N GLU A 58 27.13 -9.92 -3.64
CA GLU A 58 26.47 -11.17 -3.23
C GLU A 58 25.10 -10.85 -2.63
N LYS A 59 24.02 -11.35 -3.23
CA LYS A 59 22.64 -11.04 -2.83
C LYS A 59 22.04 -12.18 -2.02
N ASN A 60 22.32 -12.18 -0.71
CA ASN A 60 21.67 -13.09 0.23
C ASN A 60 21.46 -12.43 1.59
N PHE A 61 20.47 -11.54 1.66
CA PHE A 61 20.15 -10.78 2.88
C PHE A 61 19.79 -11.71 4.04
N TYR A 62 19.10 -12.82 3.78
CA TYR A 62 18.63 -13.75 4.80
C TYR A 62 19.75 -14.52 5.52
N ARG A 63 21.00 -14.45 5.04
CA ARG A 63 22.19 -14.96 5.73
C ARG A 63 22.85 -13.95 6.67
N LEU A 64 22.47 -12.68 6.60
CA LEU A 64 23.10 -11.61 7.36
C LEU A 64 22.47 -11.51 8.75
N SER A 65 23.27 -11.73 9.78
CA SER A 65 22.88 -11.45 11.16
C SER A 65 22.79 -9.94 11.40
N GLU A 66 22.13 -9.58 12.50
CA GLU A 66 21.95 -8.19 12.91
C GLU A 66 23.29 -7.44 13.16
N PRO A 67 24.30 -8.04 13.83
CA PRO A 67 25.62 -7.42 13.96
C PRO A 67 26.33 -7.18 12.62
N ILE A 68 26.18 -8.10 11.66
CA ILE A 68 26.76 -7.95 10.32
C ILE A 68 26.11 -6.76 9.61
N LEU A 69 24.78 -6.67 9.64
CA LEU A 69 24.03 -5.56 9.06
C LEU A 69 24.37 -4.20 9.71
N ALA A 70 24.70 -4.19 11.01
CA ALA A 70 25.17 -2.99 11.70
C ALA A 70 26.54 -2.52 11.17
N HIS A 71 27.47 -3.44 10.94
CA HIS A 71 28.79 -3.12 10.37
C HIS A 71 28.70 -2.72 8.88
N VAL A 72 27.83 -3.36 8.10
CA VAL A 72 27.52 -2.94 6.72
C VAL A 72 26.97 -1.51 6.72
N ARG A 73 26.04 -1.19 7.62
CA ARG A 73 25.49 0.16 7.78
C ARG A 73 26.55 1.18 8.23
N LEU A 74 27.46 0.81 9.14
CA LEU A 74 28.58 1.67 9.53
C LEU A 74 29.47 1.99 8.32
N TYR A 75 29.78 0.99 7.52
CA TYR A 75 30.56 1.18 6.29
C TYR A 75 29.85 2.16 5.35
N ASP A 76 28.55 2.00 5.11
CA ASP A 76 27.80 2.94 4.27
C ASP A 76 27.79 4.36 4.85
N TYR A 77 27.58 4.52 6.15
CA TYR A 77 27.64 5.84 6.80
C TYR A 77 28.97 6.56 6.58
N LEU A 78 30.06 5.82 6.49
CA LEU A 78 31.40 6.36 6.23
C LEU A 78 31.64 6.62 4.73
N VAL A 79 31.09 5.77 3.85
CA VAL A 79 31.19 5.96 2.39
C VAL A 79 30.36 7.17 1.93
N PHE A 80 29.18 7.36 2.50
CA PHE A 80 28.25 8.43 2.14
C PHE A 80 28.27 9.61 3.13
N ASP A 81 29.31 9.72 3.97
CA ASP A 81 29.44 10.88 4.86
C ASP A 81 29.55 12.16 4.01
N LYS A 82 28.75 13.16 4.38
CA LYS A 82 28.56 14.45 3.69
C LYS A 82 28.02 14.36 2.26
N ALA A 83 27.51 13.21 1.84
CA ALA A 83 26.79 13.09 0.57
C ALA A 83 25.44 13.83 0.64
N VAL A 84 25.04 14.42 -0.50
CA VAL A 84 23.79 15.18 -0.65
C VAL A 84 22.76 14.33 -1.36
N PHE A 85 21.54 14.28 -0.80
CA PHE A 85 20.41 13.49 -1.29
C PHE A 85 19.19 14.37 -1.50
N LYS A 86 18.32 13.98 -2.43
CA LYS A 86 17.05 14.67 -2.68
C LYS A 86 15.97 14.23 -1.69
N ASP A 87 15.24 15.19 -1.13
CA ASP A 87 14.08 15.02 -0.25
C ASP A 87 12.90 15.81 -0.84
N GLY A 88 12.18 15.18 -1.77
CA GLY A 88 11.19 15.86 -2.61
C GLY A 88 11.86 16.91 -3.50
N THR A 89 11.51 18.18 -3.30
CA THR A 89 12.11 19.33 -3.99
C THR A 89 13.32 19.91 -3.23
N ASN A 90 13.59 19.44 -2.01
CA ASN A 90 14.69 19.90 -1.17
C ASN A 90 15.93 18.98 -1.28
N GLU A 91 17.04 19.42 -0.71
CA GLU A 91 18.25 18.62 -0.54
C GLU A 91 18.60 18.47 0.95
N VAL A 92 19.13 17.31 1.31
CA VAL A 92 19.61 17.00 2.67
C VAL A 92 21.00 16.40 2.59
N THR A 93 21.85 16.69 3.58
CA THR A 93 23.20 16.12 3.69
C THR A 93 23.20 15.00 4.72
N SER A 94 23.69 13.82 4.36
CA SER A 94 23.91 12.72 5.32
C SER A 94 25.23 12.93 6.04
N ARG A 95 25.23 12.98 7.37
CA ARG A 95 26.47 13.11 8.16
C ARG A 95 26.37 12.51 9.57
N PRO A 96 25.80 11.31 9.76
CA PRO A 96 25.51 10.77 11.10
C PRO A 96 26.75 10.66 11.99
N VAL A 97 27.86 10.16 11.45
CA VAL A 97 29.12 9.96 12.18
C VAL A 97 29.75 11.31 12.54
N THR A 98 29.87 12.20 11.55
CA THR A 98 30.43 13.55 11.73
C THR A 98 29.59 14.40 12.71
N LEU A 99 28.26 14.35 12.60
CA LEU A 99 27.34 15.07 13.48
C LEU A 99 27.45 14.61 14.93
N LEU A 100 27.40 13.29 15.16
CA LEU A 100 27.52 12.72 16.51
C LEU A 100 28.87 13.09 17.13
N ARG A 101 29.98 12.89 16.40
CA ARG A 101 31.32 13.24 16.90
C ARG A 101 31.45 14.72 17.23
N SER A 102 30.97 15.59 16.34
CA SER A 102 30.99 17.04 16.56
C SER A 102 30.21 17.43 17.82
N PHE A 103 29.06 16.81 18.06
CA PHE A 103 28.28 17.02 19.28
C PHE A 103 29.00 16.51 20.53
N LEU A 104 29.55 15.29 20.51
CA LEU A 104 30.28 14.69 21.64
C LEU A 104 31.54 15.49 22.00
N GLN A 105 32.22 16.08 21.02
CA GLN A 105 33.35 16.98 21.21
C GLN A 105 32.95 18.43 21.57
N LYS A 106 31.65 18.70 21.78
CA LYS A 106 31.09 20.02 22.10
C LYS A 106 31.40 21.09 21.04
N LYS A 107 31.62 20.67 19.79
CA LYS A 107 31.81 21.54 18.62
C LYS A 107 30.48 21.90 17.96
N SER A 108 29.50 20.98 17.97
CA SER A 108 28.10 21.26 17.61
C SER A 108 27.31 21.59 18.88
N PRO A 109 26.49 22.66 18.90
CA PRO A 109 25.72 23.03 20.09
C PRO A 109 24.49 22.13 20.31
N THR A 110 24.03 21.42 19.28
CA THR A 110 22.80 20.62 19.33
C THR A 110 22.92 19.34 18.51
N ILE A 111 22.10 18.36 18.91
CA ILE A 111 21.80 17.14 18.15
C ILE A 111 20.29 16.92 18.24
N HIS A 112 19.66 16.47 17.15
CA HIS A 112 18.23 16.19 17.18
C HIS A 112 17.94 14.95 18.05
N PRO A 113 16.90 14.93 18.90
CA PRO A 113 16.61 13.80 19.78
C PRO A 113 16.45 12.47 19.03
N ASP A 114 15.83 12.48 17.85
CA ASP A 114 15.66 11.24 17.05
C ASP A 114 16.99 10.72 16.48
N VAL A 115 17.95 11.61 16.21
CA VAL A 115 19.31 11.20 15.81
C VAL A 115 20.03 10.60 17.00
N ALA A 116 19.94 11.24 18.17
CA ALA A 116 20.54 10.72 19.41
C ALA A 116 20.02 9.31 19.73
N GLU A 117 18.71 9.10 19.63
CA GLU A 117 18.06 7.81 19.86
C GLU A 117 18.52 6.75 18.85
N GLU A 118 18.53 7.08 17.55
CA GLU A 118 18.99 6.19 16.50
C GLU A 118 20.47 5.78 16.70
N MET A 119 21.33 6.71 17.14
CA MET A 119 22.74 6.43 17.36
C MET A 119 23.00 5.55 18.59
N VAL A 120 22.22 5.67 19.67
CA VAL A 120 22.32 4.79 20.84
C VAL A 120 21.99 3.35 20.45
N HIS A 121 20.86 3.14 19.78
CA HIS A 121 20.49 1.81 19.30
C HIS A 121 21.48 1.26 18.27
N PHE A 122 22.00 2.11 17.38
CA PHE A 122 23.02 1.72 16.43
C PHE A 122 24.34 1.28 17.11
N PHE A 123 24.78 1.98 18.15
CA PHE A 123 25.97 1.60 18.92
C PHE A 123 25.77 0.27 19.65
N ALA A 124 24.58 0.05 20.21
CA ALA A 124 24.22 -1.22 20.84
C ALA A 124 24.30 -2.39 19.83
N LEU A 125 23.83 -2.18 18.59
CA LEU A 125 23.88 -3.19 17.53
C LEU A 125 25.30 -3.56 17.10
N LEU A 126 26.25 -2.62 17.17
CA LEU A 126 27.66 -2.87 16.87
C LEU A 126 28.37 -3.69 17.96
N SER A 127 27.88 -3.65 19.20
CA SER A 127 28.42 -4.41 20.34
C SER A 127 27.75 -5.78 20.54
N LYS A 128 26.69 -6.07 19.77
CA LYS A 128 25.84 -7.24 20.01
C LYS A 128 26.47 -8.49 19.42
N ASP A 129 26.57 -9.55 20.22
CA ASP A 129 27.07 -10.86 19.77
C ASP A 129 25.96 -11.86 19.43
N GLU A 130 24.75 -11.63 19.95
CA GLU A 130 23.61 -12.53 19.77
C GLU A 130 22.68 -12.09 18.64
N PRO A 131 22.11 -13.05 17.86
CA PRO A 131 21.14 -12.74 16.83
C PRO A 131 19.85 -12.18 17.45
N ARG A 132 19.08 -11.46 16.62
CA ARG A 132 17.75 -10.97 16.99
C ARG A 132 16.85 -12.13 17.46
N THR A 133 16.05 -11.88 18.48
CA THR A 133 15.01 -12.83 18.91
C THR A 133 13.81 -12.69 17.99
N ILE A 134 13.41 -13.79 17.33
CA ILE A 134 12.22 -13.83 16.48
C ILE A 134 11.02 -14.26 17.32
N PRO A 135 9.87 -13.55 17.26
CA PRO A 135 8.65 -13.94 17.96
C PRO A 135 8.21 -15.36 17.61
N THR A 136 7.67 -16.06 18.60
CA THR A 136 7.10 -17.40 18.36
C THR A 136 5.76 -17.28 17.62
N ARG A 137 5.33 -18.37 16.97
CA ARG A 137 3.98 -18.45 16.37
C ARG A 137 2.87 -18.10 17.38
N GLY A 138 3.00 -18.58 18.62
CA GLY A 138 2.05 -18.27 19.69
C GLY A 138 2.00 -16.78 20.02
N GLN A 139 3.15 -16.12 20.13
CA GLN A 139 3.23 -14.68 20.36
C GLN A 139 2.57 -13.86 19.25
N VAL A 140 2.77 -14.23 17.97
CA VAL A 140 2.09 -13.57 16.86
C VAL A 140 0.58 -13.81 16.90
N GLN A 141 0.13 -15.00 17.31
CA GLN A 141 -1.30 -15.29 17.49
C GLN A 141 -1.91 -14.44 18.62
N GLU A 142 -1.22 -14.28 19.75
CA GLU A 142 -1.63 -13.38 20.83
C GLU A 142 -1.76 -11.93 20.34
N TRP A 143 -0.82 -11.47 19.49
CA TRP A 143 -0.94 -10.16 18.85
C TRP A 143 -2.13 -10.07 17.90
N MET A 144 -2.43 -11.12 17.13
CA MET A 144 -3.59 -11.18 16.25
C MET A 144 -4.91 -11.09 17.01
N GLU A 145 -4.99 -11.66 18.22
CA GLU A 145 -6.18 -11.64 19.07
C GLU A 145 -6.55 -10.24 19.57
N ARG A 146 -5.60 -9.30 19.60
CA ARG A 146 -5.85 -7.89 19.93
C ARG A 146 -6.71 -7.17 18.88
N HIS A 147 -6.82 -7.72 17.67
CA HIS A 147 -7.49 -7.09 16.55
C HIS A 147 -8.81 -7.81 16.21
N PRO A 148 -9.96 -7.10 16.27
CA PRO A 148 -11.25 -7.67 15.91
C PRO A 148 -11.45 -7.74 14.39
N SER A 149 -12.41 -8.56 13.98
CA SER A 149 -12.92 -8.66 12.61
C SER A 149 -14.26 -7.95 12.47
N GLY A 150 -14.58 -7.49 11.27
CA GLY A 150 -15.91 -7.00 10.93
C GLY A 150 -17.00 -8.08 10.97
N LEU A 151 -16.61 -9.35 11.10
CA LEU A 151 -17.48 -10.51 11.27
C LEU A 151 -17.76 -10.86 12.74
N ASP A 152 -17.06 -10.25 13.70
CA ASP A 152 -17.25 -10.55 15.12
C ASP A 152 -18.61 -10.02 15.60
N ASP A 153 -19.32 -10.81 16.42
CA ASP A 153 -20.70 -10.52 16.84
C ASP A 153 -20.83 -9.17 17.56
N GLU A 154 -19.86 -8.83 18.41
CA GLU A 154 -19.80 -7.55 19.12
C GLU A 154 -19.64 -6.39 18.13
N VAL A 155 -18.79 -6.55 17.12
CA VAL A 155 -18.59 -5.56 16.06
C VAL A 155 -19.85 -5.34 15.22
N ILE A 156 -20.51 -6.43 14.85
CA ILE A 156 -21.79 -6.38 14.13
C ILE A 156 -22.86 -5.68 14.99
N ALA A 157 -22.90 -5.94 16.29
CA ALA A 157 -23.89 -5.39 17.20
C ALA A 157 -23.77 -3.86 17.34
N TRP A 158 -22.58 -3.32 17.57
CA TRP A 158 -22.43 -1.86 17.67
C TRP A 158 -22.57 -1.17 16.30
N ARG A 159 -22.12 -1.80 15.20
CA ARG A 159 -22.34 -1.25 13.85
C ARG A 159 -23.81 -1.16 13.48
N LYS A 160 -24.62 -2.11 13.95
CA LYS A 160 -26.08 -2.04 13.82
C LYS A 160 -26.64 -0.79 14.49
N LYS A 161 -26.18 -0.45 15.70
CA LYS A 161 -26.58 0.80 16.39
C LYS A 161 -26.16 2.03 15.58
N ASN A 162 -24.94 2.05 15.05
CA ASN A 162 -24.45 3.15 14.21
C ASN A 162 -25.27 3.31 12.93
N LYS A 163 -25.61 2.19 12.26
CA LYS A 163 -26.51 2.19 11.12
C LYS A 163 -27.88 2.76 11.47
N GLU A 164 -28.50 2.35 12.58
CA GLU A 164 -29.81 2.88 12.97
C GLU A 164 -29.78 4.40 13.21
N ARG A 165 -28.70 4.91 13.83
CA ARG A 165 -28.46 6.35 14.02
C ARG A 165 -28.32 7.09 12.68
N ILE A 166 -27.53 6.55 11.76
CA ILE A 166 -27.37 7.11 10.41
C ILE A 166 -28.70 7.11 9.66
N ILE A 167 -29.50 6.05 9.77
CA ILE A 167 -30.84 5.97 9.17
C ILE A 167 -31.75 7.08 9.70
N ASP A 168 -31.73 7.37 11.01
CA ASP A 168 -32.51 8.47 11.58
C ASP A 168 -32.15 9.83 10.99
N LEU A 169 -30.85 10.09 10.82
CA LEU A 169 -30.37 11.32 10.19
C LEU A 169 -30.76 11.39 8.71
N LEU A 170 -30.70 10.27 7.98
CA LEU A 170 -31.13 10.20 6.59
C LEU A 170 -32.63 10.46 6.45
N ILE A 171 -33.48 9.91 7.34
CA ILE A 171 -34.92 10.15 7.33
C ILE A 171 -35.20 11.65 7.49
N ARG A 172 -34.60 12.30 8.49
CA ARG A 172 -34.74 13.76 8.71
C ARG A 172 -34.30 14.55 7.49
N LYS A 173 -33.14 14.22 6.93
CA LYS A 173 -32.60 14.88 5.72
C LYS A 173 -33.52 14.72 4.50
N ILE A 174 -34.16 13.56 4.34
CA ILE A 174 -35.10 13.30 3.25
C ILE A 174 -36.40 14.09 3.44
N ASP A 175 -36.91 14.15 4.66
CA ASP A 175 -38.11 14.95 5.00
C ASP A 175 -37.88 16.45 4.78
N GLU A 176 -36.74 16.98 5.26
CA GLU A 176 -36.37 18.40 5.12
C GLU A 176 -36.24 18.84 3.65
N ARG A 177 -35.82 17.92 2.78
CA ARG A 177 -35.77 18.16 1.34
C ARG A 177 -37.16 18.20 0.68
N GLY A 178 -38.13 17.52 1.27
CA GLY A 178 -39.50 17.41 0.76
C GLY A 178 -39.61 16.80 -0.66
N SER A 179 -40.74 17.07 -1.31
CA SER A 179 -41.08 16.56 -2.66
C SER A 179 -40.19 17.10 -3.79
N GLY A 180 -39.28 18.04 -3.50
CA GLY A 180 -38.32 18.58 -4.48
C GLY A 180 -37.24 17.56 -4.88
N GLY A 181 -37.16 16.41 -4.19
CA GLY A 181 -36.24 15.34 -4.53
C GLY A 181 -36.67 14.49 -5.73
N LYS A 182 -35.79 14.32 -6.72
CA LYS A 182 -36.05 13.48 -7.90
C LYS A 182 -36.11 11.97 -7.61
N ARG A 183 -35.51 11.51 -6.50
CA ARG A 183 -35.43 10.09 -6.08
C ARG A 183 -35.34 10.02 -4.55
N TYR A 184 -35.67 8.85 -4.00
CA TYR A 184 -35.60 8.54 -2.55
C TYR A 184 -36.41 9.52 -1.70
N THR A 185 -37.71 9.61 -1.98
CA THR A 185 -38.67 10.47 -1.28
C THR A 185 -39.76 9.65 -0.59
N PHE A 186 -40.29 10.18 0.50
CA PHE A 186 -41.43 9.58 1.19
C PHE A 186 -42.75 10.07 0.57
N LYS A 187 -43.79 9.25 0.63
CA LYS A 187 -45.15 9.67 0.31
C LYS A 187 -45.74 10.45 1.50
N PRO A 188 -46.64 11.43 1.24
CA PRO A 188 -47.34 12.11 2.33
C PRO A 188 -48.06 11.12 3.24
N GLY A 189 -47.96 11.33 4.55
CA GLY A 189 -48.65 10.52 5.56
C GLY A 189 -47.92 9.25 6.03
N HIS A 190 -46.72 8.93 5.51
CA HIS A 190 -45.93 7.83 6.08
C HIS A 190 -45.52 8.13 7.53
N SER A 191 -45.75 7.15 8.41
CA SER A 191 -45.26 7.12 9.79
C SER A 191 -43.74 6.90 9.85
N GLU A 192 -43.11 7.23 10.99
CA GLU A 192 -41.68 7.01 11.20
C GLU A 192 -41.26 5.54 11.04
N LYS A 193 -42.11 4.61 11.46
CA LYS A 193 -41.87 3.17 11.29
C LYS A 193 -41.84 2.77 9.81
N GLU A 194 -42.75 3.30 9.00
CA GLU A 194 -42.80 3.06 7.56
C GLU A 194 -41.59 3.69 6.86
N LYS A 195 -41.23 4.94 7.21
CA LYS A 195 -40.03 5.60 6.68
C LYS A 195 -38.77 4.78 6.96
N ARG A 196 -38.59 4.29 8.19
CA ARG A 196 -37.45 3.43 8.55
C ARG A 196 -37.45 2.11 7.78
N TRP A 197 -38.61 1.49 7.55
CA TRP A 197 -38.72 0.29 6.73
C TRP A 197 -38.30 0.57 5.27
N ILE A 198 -38.78 1.68 4.69
CA ILE A 198 -38.42 2.11 3.33
C ILE A 198 -36.91 2.36 3.21
N VAL A 199 -36.32 3.13 4.13
CA VAL A 199 -34.88 3.44 4.11
C VAL A 199 -34.04 2.17 4.28
N ASN A 200 -34.48 1.20 5.10
CA ASN A 200 -33.80 -0.10 5.19
C ASN A 200 -33.86 -0.90 3.89
N GLY A 201 -34.94 -0.76 3.10
CA GLY A 201 -35.01 -1.26 1.73
C GLY A 201 -33.95 -0.59 0.85
N TRP A 202 -33.93 0.74 0.83
CA TRP A 202 -32.97 1.53 0.04
C TRP A 202 -31.52 1.32 0.47
N TRP A 203 -31.25 0.99 1.74
CA TRP A 203 -29.91 0.68 2.24
C TRP A 203 -29.24 -0.47 1.47
N ARG A 204 -30.02 -1.35 0.86
CA ARG A 204 -29.52 -2.47 0.05
C ARG A 204 -29.15 -2.04 -1.38
N GLU A 205 -29.44 -0.80 -1.76
CA GLU A 205 -29.15 -0.25 -3.07
C GLU A 205 -27.84 0.56 -3.03
N ASP A 206 -26.90 0.24 -3.91
CA ASP A 206 -25.67 1.01 -4.14
C ASP A 206 -25.94 2.49 -4.44
N ARG A 207 -26.94 2.76 -5.29
CA ARG A 207 -27.30 4.12 -5.72
C ARG A 207 -27.80 4.98 -4.56
N PHE A 208 -28.43 4.40 -3.54
CA PHE A 208 -28.90 5.15 -2.37
C PHE A 208 -27.70 5.73 -1.61
N HIS A 209 -26.70 4.92 -1.36
CA HIS A 209 -25.48 5.33 -0.64
C HIS A 209 -24.69 6.39 -1.40
N LEU A 210 -24.55 6.24 -2.72
CA LEU A 210 -23.88 7.26 -3.55
C LEU A 210 -24.67 8.57 -3.60
N TYR A 211 -26.00 8.49 -3.57
CA TYR A 211 -26.88 9.65 -3.60
C TYR A 211 -26.80 10.48 -2.31
N PHE A 212 -26.68 9.80 -1.17
CA PHE A 212 -26.57 10.41 0.15
C PHE A 212 -25.12 10.43 0.68
N ALA A 213 -24.13 10.28 -0.20
CA ALA A 213 -22.73 10.39 0.18
C ALA A 213 -22.44 11.80 0.72
N LEU A 214 -21.75 11.83 1.85
CA LEU A 214 -21.44 13.04 2.60
C LEU A 214 -20.25 13.75 1.97
N ARG A 215 -20.31 15.09 1.93
CA ARG A 215 -19.34 15.92 1.18
C ARG A 215 -18.77 17.12 1.92
N SER A 216 -19.11 17.30 3.19
CA SER A 216 -18.58 18.39 4.02
C SER A 216 -18.22 17.90 5.41
N THR A 217 -17.31 18.59 6.07
CA THR A 217 -16.84 18.28 7.42
C THR A 217 -17.97 18.35 8.42
N LYS A 218 -18.82 19.38 8.33
CA LYS A 218 -19.99 19.55 9.21
C LYS A 218 -20.95 18.36 9.12
N GLU A 219 -21.25 17.93 7.90
CA GLU A 219 -22.15 16.80 7.69
C GLU A 219 -21.52 15.50 8.19
N LEU A 220 -20.24 15.30 7.89
CA LEU A 220 -19.47 14.16 8.35
C LEU A 220 -19.52 14.02 9.87
N ASP A 221 -19.20 15.08 10.60
CA ASP A 221 -19.21 15.12 12.07
C ASP A 221 -20.61 14.82 12.62
N THR A 222 -21.65 15.45 12.06
CA THR A 222 -23.05 15.22 12.45
C THR A 222 -23.42 13.74 12.31
N PHE A 223 -23.04 13.11 11.19
CA PHE A 223 -23.31 11.70 10.93
C PHE A 223 -22.36 10.73 11.63
N LEU A 224 -21.30 11.21 12.26
CA LEU A 224 -20.52 10.46 13.24
C LEU A 224 -21.07 10.62 14.67
N GLY A 225 -22.08 11.46 14.88
CA GLY A 225 -22.64 11.72 16.21
C GLY A 225 -21.91 12.83 16.96
N ASN A 226 -21.19 13.70 16.25
CA ASN A 226 -20.35 14.77 16.78
C ASN A 226 -19.21 14.25 17.67
N THR A 227 -18.57 13.18 17.21
CA THR A 227 -17.51 12.47 17.95
C THR A 227 -16.11 12.75 17.40
N LEU A 228 -15.97 13.70 16.47
CA LEU A 228 -14.65 14.16 16.06
C LEU A 228 -14.06 15.02 17.17
N ASP A 229 -12.79 14.80 17.50
CA ASP A 229 -12.05 15.70 18.37
C ASP A 229 -11.79 17.05 17.66
N GLU A 230 -11.53 18.08 18.46
CA GLU A 230 -11.36 19.45 17.95
C GLU A 230 -10.19 19.59 16.98
N GLU A 231 -9.12 18.82 17.16
CA GLU A 231 -7.97 18.86 16.25
C GLU A 231 -8.31 18.26 14.89
N THR A 232 -8.88 17.05 14.87
CA THR A 232 -9.33 16.39 13.64
C THR A 232 -10.35 17.26 12.90
N LYS A 233 -11.30 17.86 13.62
CA LYS A 233 -12.31 18.74 13.04
C LYS A 233 -11.68 19.97 12.38
N ARG A 234 -10.76 20.66 13.08
CA ARG A 234 -10.02 21.80 12.54
C ARG A 234 -9.24 21.43 11.27
N ILE A 235 -8.57 20.27 11.26
CA ILE A 235 -7.82 19.80 10.09
C ILE A 235 -8.75 19.53 8.92
N MET A 236 -9.89 18.87 9.15
CA MET A 236 -10.87 18.57 8.10
C MET A 236 -11.52 19.84 7.53
N GLU A 237 -11.84 20.82 8.37
CA GLU A 237 -12.35 22.13 7.92
C GLU A 237 -11.30 22.88 7.09
N ALA A 238 -10.02 22.84 7.49
CA ALA A 238 -8.93 23.42 6.71
C ALA A 238 -8.73 22.68 5.37
N ALA A 239 -8.84 21.36 5.36
CA ALA A 239 -8.77 20.54 4.15
C ALA A 239 -9.90 20.89 3.16
N GLU A 240 -11.13 21.00 3.66
CA GLU A 240 -12.31 21.40 2.89
C GLU A 240 -12.11 22.81 2.31
N ALA A 241 -11.63 23.77 3.12
CA ALA A 241 -11.33 25.13 2.68
C ALA A 241 -10.22 25.18 1.60
N LYS A 242 -9.25 24.26 1.66
CA LYS A 242 -8.18 24.11 0.68
C LYS A 242 -8.61 23.34 -0.58
N GLY A 243 -9.84 22.82 -0.61
CA GLY A 243 -10.41 22.11 -1.75
C GLY A 243 -10.08 20.61 -1.80
N ILE A 244 -9.56 20.03 -0.71
CA ILE A 244 -9.39 18.58 -0.61
C ILE A 244 -10.79 17.95 -0.51
N PRO A 245 -11.21 17.10 -1.45
CA PRO A 245 -12.60 16.64 -1.49
C PRO A 245 -12.94 15.74 -0.30
N ILE A 246 -14.15 15.85 0.24
CA ILE A 246 -14.70 14.87 1.17
C ILE A 246 -15.76 14.07 0.41
N PHE A 247 -15.67 12.74 0.46
CA PHE A 247 -16.67 11.86 -0.13
C PHE A 247 -16.72 10.53 0.62
N VAL A 248 -17.81 10.30 1.36
CA VAL A 248 -18.01 9.06 2.12
C VAL A 248 -19.46 8.60 2.06
N THR A 249 -19.66 7.30 1.84
CA THR A 249 -20.99 6.70 1.79
C THR A 249 -21.56 6.47 3.19
N PRO A 250 -22.90 6.50 3.38
CA PRO A 250 -23.52 6.12 4.65
C PRO A 250 -23.15 4.71 5.11
N TYR A 251 -23.01 3.75 4.17
CA TYR A 251 -22.51 2.41 4.48
C TYR A 251 -21.10 2.45 5.10
N PHE A 252 -20.13 3.08 4.43
CA PHE A 252 -18.76 3.09 4.93
C PHE A 252 -18.66 3.81 6.28
N LEU A 253 -19.43 4.88 6.46
CA LEU A 253 -19.48 5.61 7.73
C LEU A 253 -20.01 4.74 8.88
N SER A 254 -20.91 3.80 8.60
CA SER A 254 -21.41 2.87 9.63
C SER A 254 -20.33 1.91 10.17
N LEU A 255 -19.17 1.84 9.51
CA LEU A 255 -18.05 0.99 9.93
C LEU A 255 -17.14 1.64 10.98
N ILE A 256 -17.27 2.96 11.20
CA ILE A 256 -16.48 3.73 12.17
C ILE A 256 -17.09 3.58 13.56
N ASP A 257 -16.25 3.30 14.56
CA ASP A 257 -16.71 3.25 15.95
C ASP A 257 -16.83 4.69 16.49
N THR A 258 -18.03 5.02 16.96
CA THR A 258 -18.38 6.34 17.48
C THR A 258 -18.64 6.31 18.98
N ARG A 259 -18.40 5.16 19.64
CA ARG A 259 -18.45 5.06 21.09
C ARG A 259 -17.23 5.74 21.71
N PRO A 260 -17.34 6.29 22.93
CA PRO A 260 -16.18 6.75 23.69
C PRO A 260 -15.09 5.68 23.78
N ARG A 261 -13.82 6.08 23.79
CA ARG A 261 -12.67 5.15 23.73
C ARG A 261 -12.68 4.15 24.89
N GLU A 262 -13.12 4.58 26.07
CA GLU A 262 -13.28 3.78 27.28
C GLU A 262 -14.38 2.71 27.20
N GLU A 263 -15.30 2.83 26.24
CA GLU A 263 -16.35 1.84 25.98
C GLU A 263 -15.99 0.88 24.83
N GLN A 264 -14.82 1.05 24.21
CA GLN A 264 -14.35 0.20 23.11
C GLN A 264 -13.58 -0.99 23.68
N GLU A 265 -13.99 -2.19 23.30
CA GLU A 265 -13.33 -3.45 23.69
C GLU A 265 -11.90 -3.51 23.13
N HIS A 266 -11.72 -2.96 21.92
CA HIS A 266 -10.44 -2.84 21.24
C HIS A 266 -10.21 -1.40 20.79
N PRO A 267 -9.65 -0.53 21.65
CA PRO A 267 -9.31 0.83 21.29
C PRO A 267 -8.44 0.89 20.03
N PHE A 268 -8.68 1.87 19.17
CA PHE A 268 -7.97 2.06 17.89
C PHE A 268 -8.14 0.91 16.87
N ALA A 269 -9.03 -0.07 17.08
CA ALA A 269 -9.27 -1.14 16.10
C ALA A 269 -9.78 -0.64 14.73
N ASP A 270 -10.55 0.46 14.72
CA ASP A 270 -11.05 1.11 13.51
C ASP A 270 -10.08 2.16 12.93
N GLU A 271 -8.93 2.39 13.56
CA GLU A 271 -7.97 3.44 13.17
C GLU A 271 -7.46 3.30 11.72
N PRO A 272 -7.23 2.09 11.17
CA PRO A 272 -6.91 1.94 9.75
C PRO A 272 -8.05 2.42 8.83
N ILE A 273 -9.32 2.23 9.22
CA ILE A 273 -10.48 2.70 8.46
C ILE A 273 -10.56 4.24 8.54
N ARG A 274 -10.33 4.79 9.73
CA ARG A 274 -10.25 6.23 10.00
C ARG A 274 -9.15 6.91 9.20
N SER A 275 -7.99 6.26 9.07
CA SER A 275 -6.84 6.72 8.28
C SER A 275 -7.12 6.89 6.79
N TYR A 276 -8.25 6.39 6.26
CA TYR A 276 -8.66 6.68 4.89
C TYR A 276 -9.45 7.96 4.77
N LEU A 277 -10.24 8.26 5.80
CA LEU A 277 -11.30 9.25 5.78
C LEU A 277 -10.83 10.58 6.33
N PHE A 278 -10.02 10.56 7.38
CA PHE A 278 -9.53 11.76 8.04
C PHE A 278 -8.15 12.14 7.53
N TYR A 279 -8.00 13.43 7.21
CA TYR A 279 -6.78 14.00 6.67
C TYR A 279 -5.83 14.40 7.78
N SER A 280 -4.54 14.43 7.46
CA SER A 280 -3.49 14.92 8.34
C SER A 280 -3.18 16.39 8.04
N GLN A 281 -2.61 17.10 9.03
CA GLN A 281 -2.09 18.44 8.79
C GLN A 281 -1.01 18.45 7.71
N ASP A 282 -0.13 17.43 7.67
CA ASP A 282 0.90 17.28 6.63
C ASP A 282 0.28 17.24 5.21
N LEU A 283 -0.81 16.49 5.01
CA LEU A 283 -1.51 16.45 3.73
C LEU A 283 -2.11 17.82 3.39
N VAL A 284 -2.74 18.46 4.37
CA VAL A 284 -3.32 19.80 4.18
C VAL A 284 -2.24 20.78 3.79
N ASP A 285 -1.09 20.79 4.45
CA ASP A 285 -0.01 21.76 4.20
C ASP A 285 0.58 21.58 2.78
N GLU A 286 0.80 20.34 2.36
CA GLU A 286 1.42 20.00 1.07
C GLU A 286 0.44 20.06 -0.11
N PHE A 287 -0.87 19.98 0.12
CA PHE A 287 -1.86 20.05 -0.95
C PHE A 287 -1.73 21.37 -1.74
N GLY A 288 -1.67 21.30 -3.06
CA GLY A 288 -1.31 22.41 -3.95
C GLY A 288 0.09 22.25 -4.56
N GLU A 289 0.99 21.56 -3.87
CA GLU A 289 2.39 21.34 -4.28
C GLU A 289 2.74 19.85 -4.43
N ILE A 290 1.76 18.95 -4.26
CA ILE A 290 1.98 17.50 -4.38
C ILE A 290 2.39 17.16 -5.81
N THR A 291 3.53 16.49 -5.95
CA THR A 291 4.04 15.99 -7.23
C THR A 291 3.82 14.49 -7.35
N ALA A 292 3.71 13.99 -8.59
CA ALA A 292 3.56 12.57 -8.83
C ALA A 292 4.83 11.82 -8.39
N TRP A 293 4.65 10.86 -7.47
CA TRP A 293 5.73 9.98 -7.02
C TRP A 293 6.30 9.13 -8.17
N GLU A 294 5.41 8.62 -9.04
CA GLU A 294 5.77 7.86 -10.23
C GLU A 294 5.87 8.79 -11.44
N LYS A 295 7.10 8.99 -11.92
CA LYS A 295 7.39 9.90 -13.02
C LYS A 295 6.84 9.38 -14.35
N GLU A 296 6.64 8.08 -14.50
CA GLU A 296 6.08 7.44 -15.70
C GLU A 296 4.59 7.75 -15.93
N ASP A 297 3.89 8.20 -14.89
CA ASP A 297 2.48 8.56 -14.97
C ASP A 297 2.30 9.99 -15.51
N ALA A 298 3.39 10.76 -15.62
CA ALA A 298 3.44 11.99 -16.40
C ALA A 298 3.54 11.67 -17.90
N VAL A 299 2.39 11.51 -18.54
CA VAL A 299 2.29 11.13 -19.96
C VAL A 299 2.26 12.36 -20.87
N GLU A 300 3.20 12.43 -21.83
CA GLU A 300 3.15 13.35 -22.97
C GLU A 300 2.90 12.56 -24.27
N ILE A 301 1.83 12.88 -24.99
CA ILE A 301 1.46 12.13 -26.21
C ILE A 301 2.53 12.33 -27.29
N GLY A 302 2.96 11.22 -27.89
CA GLY A 302 4.00 11.20 -28.92
C GLY A 302 5.43 11.18 -28.37
N LYS A 303 5.62 11.21 -27.05
CA LYS A 303 6.93 11.05 -26.39
C LYS A 303 6.94 9.81 -25.50
N PRO A 304 8.10 9.17 -25.31
CA PRO A 304 8.27 8.14 -24.30
C PRO A 304 8.02 8.70 -22.89
N ASN A 305 7.31 7.97 -22.05
CA ASN A 305 7.24 8.26 -20.62
C ASN A 305 8.57 7.90 -19.91
N ALA A 306 8.66 8.11 -18.59
CA ALA A 306 9.88 7.81 -17.83
C ALA A 306 10.33 6.33 -17.91
N ALA A 307 9.42 5.42 -18.28
CA ALA A 307 9.71 4.01 -18.49
C ALA A 307 10.06 3.67 -19.96
N GLY A 308 10.08 4.65 -20.87
CA GLY A 308 10.44 4.47 -22.27
C GLY A 308 9.27 4.15 -23.21
N TRP A 309 8.01 4.19 -22.75
CA TRP A 309 6.86 3.80 -23.56
C TRP A 309 6.17 5.02 -24.17
N VAL A 310 5.90 4.97 -25.49
CA VAL A 310 5.03 5.93 -26.17
C VAL A 310 3.58 5.49 -25.97
N LEU A 311 2.77 6.32 -25.32
CA LEU A 311 1.41 5.97 -24.91
C LEU A 311 0.37 6.67 -25.80
N PRO A 312 -0.73 5.99 -26.17
CA PRO A 312 -1.73 6.51 -27.10
C PRO A 312 -2.63 7.59 -26.46
N SER A 313 -2.72 7.58 -25.14
CA SER A 313 -3.57 8.48 -24.36
C SER A 313 -3.15 8.47 -22.89
N HIS A 314 -3.66 9.42 -22.11
CA HIS A 314 -3.54 9.44 -20.65
C HIS A 314 -4.39 8.34 -19.96
N ASN A 315 -5.11 7.52 -20.71
CA ASN A 315 -5.88 6.39 -20.16
C ASN A 315 -5.02 5.13 -20.02
N ILE A 316 -3.83 5.10 -20.62
CA ILE A 316 -2.92 3.96 -20.53
C ILE A 316 -1.71 4.36 -19.71
N HIS A 317 -1.38 3.54 -18.73
CA HIS A 317 -0.15 3.67 -17.96
C HIS A 317 0.65 2.39 -18.11
N ARG A 318 1.92 2.50 -18.48
CA ARG A 318 2.79 1.34 -18.66
C ARG A 318 4.13 1.58 -17.99
N ARG A 319 4.49 0.60 -17.16
CA ARG A 319 5.72 0.52 -16.38
C ARG A 319 6.58 -0.64 -16.84
N TYR A 320 5.94 -1.79 -17.04
CA TYR A 320 6.61 -3.04 -17.38
C TYR A 320 6.27 -3.48 -18.80
N PRO A 321 7.14 -4.29 -19.44
CA PRO A 321 6.91 -4.75 -20.81
C PRO A 321 5.61 -5.51 -20.98
N ASN A 322 5.24 -6.35 -20.01
CA ASN A 322 4.20 -7.36 -20.21
C ASN A 322 2.80 -6.91 -19.77
N VAL A 323 2.69 -5.77 -19.09
CA VAL A 323 1.45 -5.31 -18.46
C VAL A 323 1.24 -3.81 -18.62
N ALA A 324 0.02 -3.43 -18.96
CA ALA A 324 -0.41 -2.04 -18.93
C ALA A 324 -1.70 -1.87 -18.13
N ILE A 325 -1.80 -0.72 -17.47
CA ILE A 325 -2.98 -0.28 -16.75
C ILE A 325 -3.85 0.52 -17.71
N PHE A 326 -5.14 0.20 -17.75
CA PHE A 326 -6.14 0.93 -18.48
C PHE A 326 -7.11 1.62 -17.52
N ILE A 327 -7.23 2.93 -17.64
CA ILE A 327 -8.18 3.76 -16.90
C ILE A 327 -9.27 4.23 -17.86
N PRO A 328 -10.50 3.68 -17.81
CA PRO A 328 -11.59 4.13 -18.64
C PRO A 328 -11.90 5.63 -18.44
N ASP A 329 -12.23 6.33 -19.53
CA ASP A 329 -12.71 7.73 -19.54
C ASP A 329 -14.19 7.83 -19.14
N THR A 330 -14.63 6.91 -18.27
CA THR A 330 -16.02 6.78 -17.82
C THR A 330 -16.12 7.18 -16.34
N MET A 331 -17.29 6.99 -15.73
CA MET A 331 -17.49 7.22 -14.29
C MET A 331 -16.52 6.41 -13.39
N GLY A 332 -15.82 5.39 -13.92
CA GLY A 332 -14.76 4.66 -13.21
C GLY A 332 -13.54 5.50 -12.80
N ARG A 333 -13.46 6.78 -13.18
CA ARG A 333 -12.52 7.76 -12.60
C ARG A 333 -12.89 8.21 -11.19
N ALA A 334 -14.15 8.09 -10.80
CA ALA A 334 -14.60 8.37 -9.45
C ALA A 334 -14.35 7.16 -8.54
N CYS A 335 -14.05 7.42 -7.26
CA CYS A 335 -13.93 6.39 -6.23
C CYS A 335 -15.25 6.28 -5.42
N GLY A 336 -15.47 5.15 -4.74
CA GLY A 336 -16.53 5.02 -3.73
C GLY A 336 -16.26 5.79 -2.43
N GLY A 337 -15.02 6.26 -2.25
CA GLY A 337 -14.50 7.12 -1.19
C GLY A 337 -13.09 7.61 -1.56
N LEU A 338 -12.66 8.77 -1.06
CA LEU A 338 -11.28 9.24 -1.26
C LEU A 338 -10.41 8.77 -0.09
N CYS A 339 -9.39 7.95 -0.35
CA CYS A 339 -8.41 7.60 0.68
C CYS A 339 -7.45 8.78 0.93
N ALA A 340 -7.13 9.09 2.18
CA ALA A 340 -6.17 10.13 2.54
C ALA A 340 -4.78 9.91 1.90
N TYR A 341 -4.32 8.66 1.83
CA TYR A 341 -3.08 8.27 1.14
C TYR A 341 -3.25 8.01 -0.36
N CYS A 342 -4.28 8.57 -1.01
CA CYS A 342 -4.55 8.33 -2.42
C CYS A 342 -3.31 8.62 -3.28
N GLN A 343 -2.86 7.59 -3.99
CA GLN A 343 -1.68 7.66 -4.85
C GLN A 343 -1.83 8.67 -6.01
N ARG A 344 -3.05 9.13 -6.27
CA ARG A 344 -3.38 10.11 -7.30
C ARG A 344 -3.91 11.41 -6.70
N MET A 345 -3.56 11.73 -5.45
CA MET A 345 -3.96 13.00 -4.82
C MET A 345 -3.54 14.22 -5.67
N TYR A 346 -2.39 14.15 -6.35
CA TYR A 346 -1.92 15.17 -7.29
C TYR A 346 -2.89 15.39 -8.48
N ASP A 347 -3.62 14.37 -8.93
CA ASP A 347 -4.63 14.50 -9.99
C ASP A 347 -5.92 15.17 -9.48
N PHE A 348 -6.26 15.00 -8.20
CA PHE A 348 -7.34 15.75 -7.56
C PHE A 348 -6.96 17.23 -7.40
N GLN A 349 -5.73 17.52 -6.94
CA GLN A 349 -5.17 18.86 -6.90
C GLN A 349 -5.18 19.55 -8.28
N ALA A 350 -4.79 18.81 -9.32
CA ALA A 350 -4.79 19.33 -10.70
C ALA A 350 -6.21 19.39 -11.34
N GLY A 351 -7.27 19.02 -10.62
CA GLY A 351 -8.65 19.00 -11.11
C GLY A 351 -8.95 17.95 -12.19
N ARG A 352 -8.01 17.00 -12.43
CA ARG A 352 -8.16 15.89 -13.39
C ARG A 352 -9.04 14.77 -12.84
N PHE A 353 -9.08 14.61 -11.52
CA PHE A 353 -10.12 13.86 -10.82
C PHE A 353 -10.94 14.79 -9.95
N ASN A 354 -12.26 14.60 -9.94
CA ASN A 354 -13.16 15.26 -9.01
C ASN A 354 -14.42 14.42 -8.82
N PHE A 355 -15.20 14.75 -7.79
CA PHE A 355 -16.52 14.15 -7.51
C PHE A 355 -17.68 14.91 -8.20
N GLU A 356 -17.36 15.84 -9.10
CA GLU A 356 -18.29 16.68 -9.87
C GLU A 356 -18.33 16.21 -11.34
N LEU A 357 -19.03 15.09 -11.54
CA LEU A 357 -19.03 14.29 -12.76
C LEU A 357 -19.38 15.06 -14.06
N GLU A 358 -20.17 16.14 -13.99
CA GLU A 358 -20.54 16.95 -15.16
C GLU A 358 -19.37 17.75 -15.74
N LYS A 359 -18.33 18.05 -14.94
CA LYS A 359 -17.15 18.82 -15.37
C LYS A 359 -16.08 17.95 -16.07
N LEU A 360 -16.21 16.61 -16.05
CA LEU A 360 -15.21 15.67 -16.58
C LEU A 360 -15.53 15.13 -17.99
N ARG A 361 -16.43 15.76 -18.75
CA ARG A 361 -16.82 15.26 -20.08
C ARG A 361 -15.63 15.29 -21.06
N PRO A 362 -15.24 14.15 -21.66
CA PRO A 362 -14.10 14.10 -22.56
C PRO A 362 -14.33 14.87 -23.87
N LYS A 363 -13.25 15.41 -24.44
CA LYS A 363 -13.25 16.15 -25.73
C LYS A 363 -13.48 15.25 -26.96
N LYS A 364 -13.19 13.93 -26.84
CA LYS A 364 -13.50 12.89 -27.83
C LYS A 364 -14.59 11.97 -27.26
N SER A 365 -15.43 11.38 -28.12
CA SER A 365 -16.42 10.39 -27.66
C SER A 365 -15.74 9.14 -27.07
N TRP A 366 -16.32 8.61 -26.00
CA TRP A 366 -15.81 7.41 -25.32
C TRP A 366 -15.56 6.22 -26.26
N PRO A 367 -16.46 5.87 -27.21
CA PRO A 367 -16.23 4.74 -28.12
C PRO A 367 -14.97 4.90 -28.99
N ALA A 368 -14.71 6.11 -29.49
CA ALA A 368 -13.52 6.38 -30.28
C ALA A 368 -12.24 6.22 -29.46
N ARG A 369 -12.27 6.71 -28.20
CA ARG A 369 -11.14 6.58 -27.27
C ARG A 369 -10.89 5.13 -26.84
N LEU A 370 -11.96 4.38 -26.57
CA LEU A 370 -11.87 2.96 -26.23
C LEU A 370 -11.23 2.17 -27.37
N LYS A 371 -11.63 2.44 -28.62
CA LYS A 371 -11.03 1.80 -29.80
C LYS A 371 -9.53 2.11 -29.93
N GLU A 372 -9.13 3.38 -29.80
CA GLU A 372 -7.72 3.80 -29.85
C GLU A 372 -6.87 3.11 -28.77
N ASN A 373 -7.39 2.99 -27.54
CA ASN A 373 -6.71 2.30 -26.47
C ASN A 373 -6.61 0.79 -26.68
N MET A 374 -7.66 0.14 -27.20
CA MET A 374 -7.63 -1.28 -27.52
C MET A 374 -6.66 -1.59 -28.67
N GLU A 375 -6.54 -0.70 -29.65
CA GLU A 375 -5.57 -0.84 -30.74
C GLU A 375 -4.12 -0.88 -30.22
N TYR A 376 -3.80 -0.11 -29.18
CA TYR A 376 -2.50 -0.18 -28.52
C TYR A 376 -2.22 -1.57 -27.92
N PHE A 377 -3.18 -2.20 -27.26
CA PHE A 377 -3.00 -3.57 -26.74
C PHE A 377 -2.93 -4.64 -27.85
N ARG A 378 -3.69 -4.45 -28.94
CA ARG A 378 -3.70 -5.34 -30.11
C ARG A 378 -2.34 -5.35 -30.82
N SER A 379 -1.79 -4.16 -31.05
CA SER A 379 -0.58 -3.94 -31.84
C SER A 379 0.74 -4.05 -31.05
N ASP A 380 0.68 -4.16 -29.72
CA ASP A 380 1.90 -4.34 -28.92
C ASP A 380 2.38 -5.81 -28.92
N PRO A 381 3.67 -6.08 -29.15
CA PRO A 381 4.20 -7.45 -29.21
C PRO A 381 4.34 -8.14 -27.85
N TYR A 382 4.37 -7.41 -26.72
CA TYR A 382 4.74 -7.95 -25.41
C TYR A 382 3.59 -7.98 -24.39
N LEU A 383 2.57 -7.13 -24.56
CA LEU A 383 1.45 -7.08 -23.63
C LEU A 383 0.62 -8.37 -23.66
N TRP A 384 0.47 -9.00 -22.49
CA TRP A 384 -0.42 -10.15 -22.26
C TRP A 384 -1.31 -9.99 -21.01
N ASP A 385 -1.07 -8.95 -20.20
CA ASP A 385 -1.83 -8.62 -18.98
C ASP A 385 -2.39 -7.19 -19.07
N ILE A 386 -3.71 -7.06 -18.88
CA ILE A 386 -4.40 -5.77 -18.77
C ILE A 386 -5.02 -5.62 -17.38
N LEU A 387 -4.67 -4.53 -16.70
CA LEU A 387 -5.32 -4.11 -15.45
C LEU A 387 -6.25 -2.94 -15.72
N ILE A 388 -7.56 -3.18 -15.63
CA ILE A 388 -8.57 -2.15 -15.76
C ILE A 388 -8.86 -1.57 -14.38
N THR A 389 -8.64 -0.28 -14.23
CA THR A 389 -8.82 0.44 -12.96
C THR A 389 -9.24 1.88 -13.25
N GLY A 390 -8.98 2.81 -12.34
CA GLY A 390 -9.29 4.22 -12.45
C GLY A 390 -9.21 4.81 -11.06
N GLY A 391 -10.28 5.46 -10.62
CA GLY A 391 -10.54 5.54 -9.18
C GLY A 391 -10.95 4.15 -8.67
N ASP A 392 -11.94 3.54 -9.32
CA ASP A 392 -12.43 2.20 -8.98
C ASP A 392 -13.19 1.54 -10.16
N ALA A 393 -12.82 0.31 -10.54
CA ALA A 393 -13.44 -0.39 -11.67
C ALA A 393 -14.95 -0.64 -11.50
N PHE A 394 -15.43 -0.87 -10.28
CA PHE A 394 -16.84 -1.15 -10.01
C PHE A 394 -17.70 0.11 -9.88
N MET A 395 -17.10 1.30 -9.89
CA MET A 395 -17.84 2.56 -9.99
C MET A 395 -18.44 2.78 -11.39
N SER A 396 -17.89 2.13 -12.43
CA SER A 396 -18.56 2.06 -13.73
C SER A 396 -19.90 1.35 -13.62
N SER A 397 -20.92 1.83 -14.34
CA SER A 397 -22.20 1.13 -14.43
C SER A 397 -22.00 -0.27 -15.01
N VAL A 398 -22.88 -1.23 -14.68
CA VAL A 398 -22.75 -2.61 -15.17
C VAL A 398 -22.71 -2.64 -16.71
N LYS A 399 -23.56 -1.84 -17.36
CA LYS A 399 -23.55 -1.62 -18.81
C LYS A 399 -22.20 -1.10 -19.33
N SER A 400 -21.63 -0.07 -18.70
CA SER A 400 -20.35 0.50 -19.16
C SER A 400 -19.18 -0.46 -18.95
N LEU A 401 -19.15 -1.18 -17.83
CA LEU A 401 -18.16 -2.23 -17.59
C LEU A 401 -18.29 -3.35 -18.61
N ARG A 402 -19.53 -3.73 -18.94
CA ARG A 402 -19.82 -4.71 -20.00
C ARG A 402 -19.25 -4.29 -21.35
N GLU A 403 -19.48 -3.05 -21.77
CA GLU A 403 -18.94 -2.48 -23.02
C GLU A 403 -17.39 -2.52 -23.04
N ILE A 404 -16.74 -2.21 -21.91
CA ILE A 404 -15.27 -2.31 -21.77
C ILE A 404 -14.80 -3.75 -21.94
N LEU A 405 -15.43 -4.69 -21.23
CA LEU A 405 -15.07 -6.10 -21.27
C LEU A 405 -15.30 -6.72 -22.66
N GLU A 406 -16.37 -6.32 -23.36
CA GLU A 406 -16.60 -6.68 -24.76
C GLU A 406 -15.48 -6.17 -25.68
N ALA A 407 -15.04 -4.93 -25.50
CA ALA A 407 -13.93 -4.36 -26.28
C ALA A 407 -12.61 -5.11 -26.02
N VAL A 408 -12.33 -5.51 -24.78
CA VAL A 408 -11.16 -6.32 -24.42
C VAL A 408 -11.23 -7.71 -25.07
N LEU A 409 -12.40 -8.37 -25.06
CA LEU A 409 -12.58 -9.65 -25.75
C LEU A 409 -12.36 -9.52 -27.25
N GLN A 410 -12.91 -8.48 -27.88
CA GLN A 410 -12.74 -8.27 -29.31
C GLN A 410 -11.27 -8.01 -29.65
N MET A 411 -10.60 -7.14 -28.89
CA MET A 411 -9.17 -6.86 -29.03
C MET A 411 -8.33 -8.14 -28.93
N ALA A 412 -8.60 -8.99 -27.93
CA ALA A 412 -7.85 -10.24 -27.75
C ALA A 412 -8.09 -11.23 -28.90
N LYS A 413 -9.33 -11.37 -29.37
CA LYS A 413 -9.68 -12.20 -30.54
C LYS A 413 -8.95 -11.74 -31.79
N ASP A 414 -9.03 -10.45 -32.05
CA ASP A 414 -8.40 -9.78 -33.18
C ASP A 414 -6.89 -9.99 -33.16
N LYS A 415 -6.25 -9.88 -31.99
CA LYS A 415 -4.81 -10.14 -31.83
C LYS A 415 -4.44 -11.59 -32.13
N VAL A 416 -5.25 -12.55 -31.70
CA VAL A 416 -5.07 -13.98 -32.03
C VAL A 416 -5.21 -14.21 -33.54
N GLU A 417 -6.19 -13.59 -34.19
CA GLU A 417 -6.36 -13.69 -35.64
C GLU A 417 -5.19 -13.04 -36.40
N ASP A 418 -4.72 -11.87 -35.97
CA ASP A 418 -3.57 -11.21 -36.58
C ASP A 418 -2.34 -12.11 -36.52
N ASN A 419 -2.14 -12.82 -35.41
CA ASN A 419 -1.02 -13.75 -35.24
C ASN A 419 -1.03 -14.92 -36.24
N THR A 420 -2.18 -15.32 -36.81
CA THR A 420 -2.21 -16.35 -37.86
C THR A 420 -1.61 -15.86 -39.18
N LYS A 421 -1.40 -14.54 -39.31
CA LYS A 421 -0.90 -13.86 -40.52
C LYS A 421 0.52 -13.30 -40.31
N ARG A 422 1.04 -13.32 -39.07
CA ARG A 422 2.36 -12.80 -38.73
C ARG A 422 3.41 -13.91 -38.83
N GLU A 423 4.59 -13.56 -39.35
CA GLU A 423 5.77 -14.42 -39.27
C GLU A 423 6.22 -14.59 -37.81
N GLU A 424 6.25 -13.50 -37.05
CA GLU A 424 6.51 -13.48 -35.61
C GLU A 424 5.23 -13.15 -34.82
N PRO A 425 4.63 -14.12 -34.09
CA PRO A 425 3.41 -13.88 -33.36
C PRO A 425 3.66 -13.02 -32.12
N TYR A 426 2.75 -12.07 -31.89
CA TYR A 426 2.76 -11.20 -30.71
C TYR A 426 2.19 -11.94 -29.49
N ALA A 427 2.53 -11.48 -28.28
CA ALA A 427 1.99 -12.03 -27.05
C ALA A 427 0.45 -11.91 -27.00
N VAL A 428 -0.24 -13.03 -26.78
CA VAL A 428 -1.71 -13.05 -26.65
C VAL A 428 -2.13 -12.68 -25.23
N MET A 429 -3.34 -12.13 -25.06
CA MET A 429 -3.85 -11.81 -23.73
C MET A 429 -4.08 -13.09 -22.93
N LYS A 430 -3.42 -13.21 -21.78
CA LYS A 430 -3.56 -14.33 -20.84
C LYS A 430 -4.27 -13.93 -19.54
N ARG A 431 -4.20 -12.64 -19.18
CA ARG A 431 -4.74 -12.14 -17.91
C ARG A 431 -5.51 -10.83 -18.07
N VAL A 432 -6.66 -10.76 -17.41
CA VAL A 432 -7.46 -9.55 -17.25
C VAL A 432 -7.74 -9.31 -15.78
N ARG A 433 -7.49 -8.10 -15.31
CA ARG A 433 -7.65 -7.72 -13.90
C ARG A 433 -8.54 -6.50 -13.75
N LEU A 434 -9.34 -6.46 -12.68
CA LEU A 434 -10.10 -5.27 -12.28
C LEU A 434 -9.65 -4.83 -10.89
N GLY A 435 -9.20 -3.58 -10.76
CA GLY A 435 -8.86 -2.98 -9.46
C GLY A 435 -10.06 -2.25 -8.84
N THR A 436 -10.50 -2.65 -7.64
CA THR A 436 -11.66 -2.07 -6.95
C THR A 436 -11.56 -2.17 -5.43
N LYS A 437 -11.94 -1.10 -4.72
CA LYS A 437 -12.14 -1.08 -3.27
C LYS A 437 -13.63 -1.10 -2.90
N LEU A 438 -14.55 -1.22 -3.85
CA LEU A 438 -15.98 -1.24 -3.55
C LEU A 438 -16.46 -2.41 -2.68
N PRO A 439 -15.85 -3.61 -2.67
CA PRO A 439 -16.20 -4.60 -1.65
C PRO A 439 -16.03 -4.09 -0.20
N VAL A 440 -15.18 -3.07 0.02
CA VAL A 440 -15.03 -2.33 1.27
C VAL A 440 -15.97 -1.13 1.34
N TYR A 441 -15.89 -0.21 0.36
CA TYR A 441 -16.61 1.08 0.43
C TYR A 441 -18.12 0.96 0.24
N LEU A 442 -18.57 0.00 -0.56
CA LEU A 442 -19.96 -0.15 -0.97
C LEU A 442 -20.24 -1.57 -1.52
N PRO A 443 -20.24 -2.61 -0.68
CA PRO A 443 -20.41 -4.00 -1.13
C PRO A 443 -21.74 -4.25 -1.85
N GLN A 444 -22.75 -3.40 -1.64
CA GLN A 444 -24.02 -3.43 -2.37
C GLN A 444 -23.85 -3.22 -3.88
N ARG A 445 -22.71 -2.68 -4.34
CA ARG A 445 -22.36 -2.57 -5.76
C ARG A 445 -22.18 -3.94 -6.43
N VAL A 446 -21.82 -4.98 -5.66
CA VAL A 446 -21.67 -6.34 -6.15
C VAL A 446 -23.02 -7.04 -6.23
N THR A 447 -23.82 -6.57 -7.19
CA THR A 447 -25.16 -7.08 -7.50
C THR A 447 -25.10 -8.38 -8.29
N GLY A 448 -26.25 -9.07 -8.41
CA GLY A 448 -26.38 -10.22 -9.31
C GLY A 448 -26.05 -9.87 -10.76
N GLU A 449 -26.54 -8.72 -11.26
CA GLU A 449 -26.27 -8.24 -12.63
C GLU A 449 -24.76 -8.04 -12.91
N LEU A 450 -24.02 -7.52 -11.93
CA LEU A 450 -22.57 -7.40 -12.02
C LEU A 450 -21.91 -8.78 -12.04
N ALA A 451 -22.30 -9.68 -11.14
CA ALA A 451 -21.78 -11.05 -11.09
C ALA A 451 -22.04 -11.81 -12.40
N ASP A 452 -23.22 -11.66 -13.00
CA ASP A 452 -23.57 -12.26 -14.30
C ASP A 452 -22.69 -11.72 -15.43
N THR A 453 -22.39 -10.42 -15.40
CA THR A 453 -21.45 -9.78 -16.35
C THR A 453 -20.04 -10.36 -16.21
N LEU A 454 -19.55 -10.53 -14.98
CA LEU A 454 -18.25 -11.13 -14.69
C LEU A 454 -18.21 -12.60 -15.13
N ALA A 455 -19.25 -13.38 -14.83
CA ALA A 455 -19.37 -14.79 -15.18
C ALA A 455 -19.44 -15.01 -16.70
N TRP A 456 -20.18 -14.16 -17.41
CA TRP A 456 -20.17 -14.15 -18.87
C TRP A 456 -18.75 -13.90 -19.39
N PHE A 457 -18.04 -12.90 -18.87
CA PHE A 457 -16.72 -12.56 -19.38
C PHE A 457 -15.77 -13.72 -19.18
N LYS A 458 -15.73 -14.33 -17.98
CA LYS A 458 -14.88 -15.48 -17.69
C LYS A 458 -15.13 -16.64 -18.67
N ARG A 459 -16.40 -16.93 -18.99
CA ARG A 459 -16.74 -17.97 -19.96
C ARG A 459 -16.29 -17.64 -21.39
N GLU A 460 -16.50 -16.42 -21.85
CA GLU A 460 -16.17 -16.04 -23.22
C GLU A 460 -14.67 -15.79 -23.42
N SER A 461 -13.98 -15.28 -22.39
CA SER A 461 -12.54 -15.04 -22.39
C SER A 461 -11.74 -16.35 -22.38
N ALA A 462 -12.22 -17.37 -21.67
CA ALA A 462 -11.60 -18.70 -21.66
C ALA A 462 -11.55 -19.35 -23.05
N LYS A 463 -12.57 -19.12 -23.90
CA LYS A 463 -12.62 -19.68 -25.27
C LYS A 463 -11.52 -19.14 -26.19
N ILE A 464 -10.89 -18.02 -25.82
CA ILE A 464 -9.88 -17.31 -26.61
C ILE A 464 -8.51 -17.31 -25.92
N GLY A 465 -8.33 -18.14 -24.89
CA GLY A 465 -7.03 -18.32 -24.22
C GLY A 465 -6.73 -17.32 -23.09
N ILE A 466 -7.70 -16.52 -22.64
CA ILE A 466 -7.55 -15.73 -21.41
C ILE A 466 -7.85 -16.64 -20.22
N GLU A 467 -6.82 -16.97 -19.45
CA GLU A 467 -6.89 -17.98 -18.41
C GLU A 467 -7.18 -17.37 -17.04
N GLN A 468 -6.63 -16.18 -16.76
CA GLN A 468 -6.70 -15.53 -15.45
C GLN A 468 -7.64 -14.31 -15.48
N CYS A 469 -8.69 -14.34 -14.66
CA CYS A 469 -9.58 -13.21 -14.40
C CYS A 469 -9.51 -12.88 -12.91
N VAL A 470 -8.96 -11.71 -12.56
CA VAL A 470 -8.63 -11.37 -11.16
C VAL A 470 -9.27 -10.05 -10.74
N ILE A 471 -9.92 -10.03 -9.58
CA ILE A 471 -10.28 -8.81 -8.86
C ILE A 471 -9.16 -8.50 -7.86
N GLN A 472 -8.63 -7.28 -7.93
CA GLN A 472 -7.65 -6.76 -6.99
C GLN A 472 -8.36 -5.81 -6.03
N THR A 473 -8.55 -6.28 -4.80
CA THR A 473 -9.13 -5.53 -3.68
C THR A 473 -8.06 -4.80 -2.88
N HIS A 474 -8.53 -3.95 -1.97
CA HIS A 474 -7.68 -3.09 -1.15
C HIS A 474 -8.27 -2.95 0.26
N PHE A 475 -8.30 -4.07 0.97
CA PHE A 475 -8.52 -4.15 2.41
C PHE A 475 -7.23 -3.81 3.15
N SER A 476 -7.33 -3.02 4.22
CA SER A 476 -6.24 -2.78 5.17
C SER A 476 -6.64 -3.01 6.63
N SER A 477 -7.84 -3.55 6.91
CA SER A 477 -8.19 -4.03 8.25
C SER A 477 -9.18 -5.19 8.22
N ALA A 478 -9.03 -6.16 9.12
CA ALA A 478 -10.02 -7.23 9.33
C ALA A 478 -11.41 -6.67 9.66
N MET A 479 -11.48 -5.46 10.23
CA MET A 479 -12.71 -4.73 10.50
C MET A 479 -13.49 -4.36 9.25
N GLU A 480 -12.88 -4.34 8.07
CA GLU A 480 -13.55 -4.03 6.81
C GLU A 480 -14.28 -5.22 6.21
N VAL A 481 -13.97 -6.44 6.68
CA VAL A 481 -14.62 -7.66 6.25
C VAL A 481 -15.93 -7.80 7.02
N THR A 482 -17.01 -7.27 6.44
CA THR A 482 -18.36 -7.37 7.01
C THR A 482 -19.14 -8.54 6.42
N PRO A 483 -20.31 -8.91 6.98
CA PRO A 483 -21.19 -9.88 6.34
C PRO A 483 -21.68 -9.47 4.93
N ASP A 484 -21.74 -8.17 4.62
CA ASP A 484 -22.08 -7.70 3.27
C ASP A 484 -20.87 -7.84 2.32
N THR A 485 -19.67 -7.58 2.82
CA THR A 485 -18.41 -7.79 2.09
C THR A 485 -18.16 -9.26 1.79
N GLU A 486 -18.35 -10.16 2.76
CA GLU A 486 -18.23 -11.61 2.56
C GLU A 486 -19.13 -12.09 1.42
N LYS A 487 -20.41 -11.66 1.42
CA LYS A 487 -21.36 -11.97 0.33
C LYS A 487 -20.92 -11.38 -1.02
N ALA A 488 -20.33 -10.20 -1.03
CA ALA A 488 -19.82 -9.58 -2.25
C ALA A 488 -18.64 -10.39 -2.81
N VAL A 489 -17.69 -10.81 -1.96
CA VAL A 489 -16.55 -11.66 -2.36
C VAL A 489 -17.04 -13.03 -2.85
N ASP A 490 -17.95 -13.68 -2.14
CA ASP A 490 -18.54 -14.97 -2.55
C ASP A 490 -19.18 -14.90 -3.94
N ARG A 491 -19.92 -13.82 -4.26
CA ARG A 491 -20.49 -13.61 -5.60
C ARG A 491 -19.42 -13.50 -6.69
N ILE A 492 -18.31 -12.82 -6.40
CA ILE A 492 -17.20 -12.65 -7.35
C ILE A 492 -16.50 -14.00 -7.60
N LEU A 493 -16.20 -14.75 -6.54
CA LEU A 493 -15.59 -16.08 -6.63
C LEU A 493 -16.49 -17.04 -7.42
N LYS A 494 -17.80 -17.05 -7.14
CA LYS A 494 -18.81 -17.83 -7.88
C LYS A 494 -18.93 -17.44 -9.35
N ALA A 495 -18.67 -16.17 -9.70
CA ALA A 495 -18.56 -15.73 -11.08
C ALA A 495 -17.28 -16.22 -11.78
N GLY A 496 -16.37 -16.88 -11.06
CA GLY A 496 -15.14 -17.45 -11.59
C GLY A 496 -13.97 -16.47 -11.68
N TRP A 497 -14.03 -15.36 -10.93
CA TRP A 497 -12.94 -14.39 -10.81
C TRP A 497 -12.22 -14.57 -9.49
N ALA A 498 -10.89 -14.75 -9.53
CA ALA A 498 -10.09 -14.86 -8.31
C ALA A 498 -10.04 -13.50 -7.60
N VAL A 499 -10.09 -13.49 -6.27
CA VAL A 499 -9.99 -12.25 -5.49
C VAL A 499 -8.66 -12.21 -4.77
N THR A 500 -7.94 -11.11 -4.96
CA THR A 500 -6.61 -10.88 -4.39
C THR A 500 -6.58 -9.55 -3.68
N ASN A 501 -5.81 -9.40 -2.60
CA ASN A 501 -5.76 -8.17 -1.82
C ASN A 501 -4.40 -7.46 -1.86
N GLN A 502 -4.44 -6.15 -2.04
CA GLN A 502 -3.29 -5.27 -1.88
C GLN A 502 -3.50 -4.41 -0.62
N GLU A 503 -2.77 -4.72 0.44
CA GLU A 503 -2.77 -3.95 1.69
C GLU A 503 -1.85 -2.75 1.55
N VAL A 504 -2.21 -1.62 2.16
CA VAL A 504 -1.33 -0.46 2.34
C VAL A 504 -0.94 -0.37 3.81
N PHE A 505 0.35 -0.43 4.07
CA PHE A 505 0.98 -0.55 5.37
C PHE A 505 1.15 0.82 6.04
N THR A 506 0.04 1.41 6.46
CA THR A 506 0.02 2.65 7.22
C THR A 506 0.49 2.42 8.66
N VAL A 507 0.76 3.49 9.42
CA VAL A 507 1.06 3.38 10.86
C VAL A 507 0.00 2.56 11.60
N ALA A 508 -1.29 2.83 11.36
CA ALA A 508 -2.39 2.11 12.00
C ALA A 508 -2.44 0.62 11.59
N ALA A 509 -2.16 0.31 10.33
CA ALA A 509 -2.11 -1.07 9.82
C ALA A 509 -0.82 -1.80 10.23
N SER A 510 0.23 -1.07 10.62
CA SER A 510 1.53 -1.64 10.98
C SER A 510 1.63 -2.16 12.41
N ARG A 511 0.56 -2.05 13.20
CA ARG A 511 0.54 -2.56 14.58
C ARG A 511 0.75 -4.06 14.62
N ARG A 512 1.38 -4.58 15.69
CA ARG A 512 1.67 -6.01 15.87
C ARG A 512 0.39 -6.84 15.71
N GLY A 513 0.46 -7.89 14.90
CA GLY A 513 -0.63 -8.83 14.64
C GLY A 513 -1.74 -8.32 13.73
N HIS A 514 -1.77 -7.02 13.37
CA HIS A 514 -2.86 -6.43 12.59
C HIS A 514 -2.96 -7.01 11.17
N SER A 515 -1.88 -6.94 10.40
CA SER A 515 -1.86 -7.49 9.02
C SER A 515 -1.99 -9.01 9.02
N ALA A 516 -1.43 -9.71 10.01
CA ALA A 516 -1.60 -11.15 10.21
C ALA A 516 -3.08 -11.52 10.43
N LYS A 517 -3.80 -10.79 11.29
CA LYS A 517 -5.25 -10.94 11.50
C LYS A 517 -6.02 -10.68 10.22
N LEU A 518 -5.69 -9.61 9.49
CA LEU A 518 -6.32 -9.30 8.19
C LEU A 518 -6.15 -10.47 7.21
N ARG A 519 -4.94 -10.99 7.04
CA ARG A 519 -4.66 -12.10 6.11
C ARG A 519 -5.45 -13.36 6.46
N LYS A 520 -5.53 -13.68 7.76
CA LYS A 520 -6.37 -14.78 8.26
C LYS A 520 -7.83 -14.59 7.84
N VAL A 521 -8.41 -13.44 8.12
CA VAL A 521 -9.82 -13.15 7.82
C VAL A 521 -10.09 -13.10 6.31
N LEU A 522 -9.15 -12.59 5.52
CA LEU A 522 -9.22 -12.63 4.05
C LEU A 522 -9.22 -14.07 3.52
N ASN A 523 -8.36 -14.92 4.05
CA ASN A 523 -8.31 -16.34 3.67
C ASN A 523 -9.62 -17.07 3.97
N ASP A 524 -10.23 -16.81 5.12
CA ASP A 524 -11.50 -17.45 5.52
C ASP A 524 -12.66 -17.17 4.55
N ILE A 525 -12.58 -16.07 3.78
CA ILE A 525 -13.56 -15.68 2.76
C ILE A 525 -13.07 -15.92 1.33
N GLY A 526 -11.95 -16.63 1.14
CA GLY A 526 -11.41 -16.97 -0.18
C GLY A 526 -10.66 -15.83 -0.88
N VAL A 527 -10.08 -14.87 -0.15
CA VAL A 527 -9.24 -13.80 -0.71
C VAL A 527 -7.76 -14.11 -0.45
N LEU A 528 -6.95 -14.05 -1.51
CA LEU A 528 -5.50 -14.24 -1.44
C LEU A 528 -4.77 -12.91 -1.18
N PRO A 529 -3.97 -12.80 -0.12
CA PRO A 529 -3.05 -11.68 0.06
C PRO A 529 -2.06 -11.62 -1.11
N TYR A 530 -1.90 -10.44 -1.72
CA TYR A 530 -1.01 -10.25 -2.87
C TYR A 530 0.16 -9.34 -2.51
N TYR A 531 -0.07 -8.06 -2.25
CA TYR A 531 1.01 -7.16 -1.84
C TYR A 531 0.74 -6.54 -0.47
N ASN A 532 1.81 -6.36 0.30
CA ASN A 532 1.86 -5.40 1.40
C ASN A 532 2.67 -4.18 0.93
N PHE A 533 2.00 -3.04 0.75
CA PHE A 533 2.64 -1.83 0.22
C PHE A 533 3.06 -0.88 1.34
N THR A 534 4.34 -0.53 1.40
CA THR A 534 4.76 0.65 2.15
C THR A 534 4.07 1.90 1.57
N VAL A 535 3.59 2.78 2.45
CA VAL A 535 3.02 4.06 2.05
C VAL A 535 4.04 4.83 1.22
N LYS A 536 3.62 5.32 0.06
CA LYS A 536 4.44 6.16 -0.82
C LYS A 536 4.04 7.62 -0.68
N GLY A 537 4.87 8.52 -1.19
CA GLY A 537 4.65 9.96 -1.09
C GLY A 537 5.70 10.60 -0.21
N PHE A 538 5.77 11.93 -0.24
CA PHE A 538 6.80 12.68 0.47
C PHE A 538 6.28 13.08 1.85
N ARG A 539 6.03 14.38 2.03
CA ARG A 539 5.60 14.97 3.29
C ARG A 539 4.10 14.78 3.49
N GLU A 540 3.31 14.80 2.41
CA GLU A 540 1.85 14.68 2.45
C GLU A 540 1.37 13.39 3.15
N ASN A 541 2.15 12.32 3.06
CA ASN A 541 1.85 11.03 3.67
C ASN A 541 2.67 10.73 4.93
N ARG A 542 3.45 11.70 5.45
CA ARG A 542 4.29 11.52 6.63
C ARG A 542 3.52 10.99 7.84
N ALA A 543 2.35 11.55 8.13
CA ALA A 543 1.49 11.08 9.23
C ALA A 543 1.12 9.58 9.12
N LEU A 544 0.95 9.09 7.89
CA LEU A 544 0.50 7.73 7.59
C LEU A 544 1.66 6.75 7.35
N PHE A 545 2.88 7.25 7.12
CA PHE A 545 4.07 6.46 6.80
C PHE A 545 4.53 5.61 8.00
N ALA A 546 4.50 4.30 7.83
CA ALA A 546 5.28 3.34 8.61
C ALA A 546 6.66 3.16 7.95
N THR A 547 7.72 3.08 8.75
CA THR A 547 9.09 3.02 8.23
C THR A 547 9.34 1.72 7.43
N ASN A 548 10.27 1.75 6.48
CA ASN A 548 10.65 0.54 5.75
C ASN A 548 11.22 -0.52 6.70
N ALA A 549 11.94 -0.09 7.76
CA ALA A 549 12.38 -0.96 8.84
C ALA A 549 11.22 -1.74 9.49
N ARG A 550 10.09 -1.07 9.78
CA ARG A 550 8.88 -1.75 10.26
C ARG A 550 8.33 -2.73 9.24
N SER A 551 8.35 -2.36 7.96
CA SER A 551 7.87 -3.23 6.89
C SER A 551 8.66 -4.56 6.83
N VAL A 552 9.98 -4.49 6.94
CA VAL A 552 10.84 -5.69 6.99
C VAL A 552 10.68 -6.43 8.32
N GLN A 553 10.48 -5.72 9.44
CA GLN A 553 10.17 -6.34 10.72
C GLN A 553 8.87 -7.16 10.65
N GLU A 554 7.80 -6.63 10.06
CA GLU A 554 6.54 -7.36 9.86
C GLU A 554 6.76 -8.61 8.99
N LEU A 555 7.50 -8.47 7.89
CA LEU A 555 7.82 -9.60 7.01
C LEU A 555 8.53 -10.73 7.78
N VAL A 556 9.57 -10.40 8.52
CA VAL A 556 10.44 -11.39 9.18
C VAL A 556 9.79 -11.98 10.43
N GLU A 557 9.12 -11.16 11.23
CA GLU A 557 8.65 -11.57 12.57
C GLU A 557 7.18 -12.01 12.61
N GLU A 558 6.36 -11.60 11.64
CA GLU A 558 4.91 -11.86 11.66
C GLU A 558 4.47 -12.60 10.40
N SER A 559 4.76 -12.06 9.21
CA SER A 559 4.40 -12.70 7.93
C SER A 559 5.04 -14.07 7.77
N SER A 560 6.24 -14.28 8.28
CA SER A 560 6.99 -15.54 8.11
C SER A 560 6.24 -16.79 8.62
N ILE A 561 5.35 -16.66 9.61
CA ILE A 561 4.57 -17.80 10.13
C ILE A 561 3.49 -18.31 9.17
N GLY A 562 3.15 -17.51 8.15
CA GLY A 562 2.21 -17.85 7.07
C GLY A 562 2.89 -18.22 5.75
N ALA A 563 4.23 -18.36 5.74
CA ALA A 563 4.99 -18.67 4.54
C ALA A 563 4.60 -20.04 3.99
N ILE A 564 4.37 -20.11 2.68
CA ILE A 564 4.01 -21.35 2.00
C ILE A 564 5.28 -22.18 1.76
N ALA A 565 5.27 -23.44 2.22
CA ALA A 565 6.39 -24.34 1.94
C ALA A 565 6.48 -24.69 0.43
N PRO A 566 7.71 -24.84 -0.13
CA PRO A 566 7.91 -25.12 -1.56
C PRO A 566 7.15 -26.33 -2.11
N ARG A 567 6.84 -27.33 -1.28
CA ARG A 567 6.03 -28.51 -1.67
C ARG A 567 4.64 -28.16 -2.18
N TYR A 568 4.08 -27.00 -1.81
CA TYR A 568 2.77 -26.55 -2.29
C TYR A 568 2.84 -25.72 -3.57
N HIS A 569 4.03 -25.35 -4.05
CA HIS A 569 4.19 -24.46 -5.21
C HIS A 569 3.44 -24.94 -6.46
N ALA A 570 3.50 -26.22 -6.78
CA ALA A 570 2.76 -26.80 -7.91
C ALA A 570 1.23 -26.70 -7.72
N ARG A 571 0.77 -26.87 -6.48
CA ARG A 571 -0.65 -26.82 -6.11
C ARG A 571 -1.21 -25.40 -6.21
N ILE A 572 -0.52 -24.43 -5.62
CA ILE A 572 -1.00 -23.04 -5.51
C ILE A 572 -1.06 -22.33 -6.87
N ARG A 573 -0.28 -22.77 -7.87
CA ARG A 573 -0.39 -22.27 -9.26
C ARG A 573 -1.83 -22.31 -9.75
N SER A 574 -2.57 -23.37 -9.40
CA SER A 574 -3.95 -23.56 -9.86
C SER A 574 -4.98 -22.63 -9.22
N PHE A 575 -4.65 -21.94 -8.13
CA PHE A 575 -5.64 -21.21 -7.32
C PHE A 575 -6.37 -20.12 -8.12
N ILE A 576 -5.63 -19.30 -8.85
CA ILE A 576 -6.22 -18.22 -9.67
C ILE A 576 -7.12 -18.77 -10.78
N PHE A 577 -6.86 -19.98 -11.27
CA PHE A 577 -7.64 -20.61 -12.35
C PHE A 577 -8.99 -21.14 -11.84
N ASN A 578 -9.05 -21.57 -10.58
CA ASN A 578 -10.20 -22.23 -9.96
C ASN A 578 -10.82 -21.38 -8.85
N ALA A 579 -11.09 -20.10 -9.15
CA ALA A 579 -11.59 -19.13 -8.18
C ALA A 579 -12.82 -19.57 -7.36
N LYS A 580 -13.67 -20.46 -7.91
CA LYS A 580 -14.85 -20.98 -7.19
C LYS A 580 -14.51 -21.84 -5.98
N GLU A 581 -13.35 -22.48 -5.99
CA GLU A 581 -12.85 -23.37 -4.93
C GLU A 581 -11.73 -22.70 -4.11
N MET A 582 -11.58 -21.37 -4.26
CA MET A 582 -10.46 -20.62 -3.68
C MET A 582 -10.37 -20.80 -2.17
N LYS A 583 -11.51 -20.81 -1.48
CA LYS A 583 -11.57 -20.98 -0.02
C LYS A 583 -11.07 -22.36 0.37
N GLU A 584 -11.63 -23.42 -0.20
CA GLU A 584 -11.27 -24.82 0.07
C GLU A 584 -9.80 -25.09 -0.26
N GLN A 585 -9.29 -24.46 -1.33
CA GLN A 585 -7.89 -24.54 -1.73
C GLN A 585 -6.94 -23.89 -0.72
N ILE A 586 -7.29 -22.68 -0.24
CA ILE A 586 -6.54 -21.95 0.79
C ILE A 586 -6.54 -22.74 2.10
N ASP A 587 -7.72 -23.16 2.57
CA ASP A 587 -7.88 -23.86 3.84
C ASP A 587 -7.11 -25.18 3.85
N SER A 588 -7.10 -25.90 2.73
CA SER A 588 -6.32 -27.13 2.66
C SER A 588 -4.81 -26.92 2.76
N VAL A 589 -4.25 -25.77 2.35
CA VAL A 589 -2.83 -25.45 2.61
C VAL A 589 -2.63 -25.07 4.06
N ARG A 590 -3.52 -24.25 4.63
CA ARG A 590 -3.46 -23.79 6.02
C ARG A 590 -3.52 -24.94 7.01
N GLU A 591 -4.45 -25.87 6.82
CA GLU A 591 -4.65 -27.05 7.67
C GLU A 591 -3.49 -28.03 7.57
N SER A 592 -2.91 -28.22 6.38
CA SER A 592 -1.83 -29.20 6.18
C SER A 592 -0.53 -28.82 6.89
N ASP A 593 -0.24 -27.52 7.03
CA ASP A 593 0.97 -26.98 7.68
C ASP A 593 0.69 -26.27 9.01
N GLU A 594 -0.57 -26.31 9.44
CA GLU A 594 -1.07 -25.60 10.63
C GLU A 594 -0.67 -24.11 10.63
N ILE A 595 -0.61 -23.48 9.46
CA ILE A 595 -0.32 -22.04 9.34
C ILE A 595 -1.60 -21.23 9.52
N PRO A 596 -1.57 -20.11 10.26
CA PRO A 596 -2.77 -19.34 10.58
C PRO A 596 -3.36 -18.63 9.35
N PHE A 597 -2.52 -18.29 8.37
CA PHE A 597 -2.87 -17.61 7.13
C PHE A 597 -1.79 -17.89 6.07
N ILE A 598 -2.08 -17.55 4.82
CA ILE A 598 -1.13 -17.48 3.71
C ILE A 598 -0.54 -16.07 3.63
N SER A 599 0.78 -15.97 3.62
CA SER A 599 1.49 -14.70 3.47
C SER A 599 1.29 -14.06 2.09
N PRO A 600 1.42 -12.72 1.98
CA PRO A 600 1.39 -12.05 0.68
C PRO A 600 2.52 -12.53 -0.23
N ASP A 601 2.38 -12.25 -1.52
CA ASP A 601 3.44 -12.46 -2.51
C ASP A 601 4.71 -11.74 -2.09
N ARG A 602 4.58 -10.43 -1.84
CA ARG A 602 5.71 -9.56 -1.52
C ARG A 602 5.34 -8.39 -0.63
N ASN A 603 6.30 -8.00 0.19
CA ASN A 603 6.37 -6.68 0.78
C ASN A 603 7.11 -5.73 -0.17
N THR A 604 6.50 -4.60 -0.55
CA THR A 604 7.08 -3.74 -1.60
C THR A 604 6.74 -2.27 -1.45
N ILE A 605 7.61 -1.38 -1.92
CA ILE A 605 7.31 0.04 -2.11
C ILE A 605 7.36 0.35 -3.62
N ASN A 606 6.53 1.30 -4.07
CA ASN A 606 6.70 1.88 -5.41
C ASN A 606 7.90 2.82 -5.35
N LEU A 607 8.90 2.66 -6.20
CA LEU A 607 10.08 3.54 -6.19
C LEU A 607 9.75 4.88 -6.86
N PRO A 608 10.35 6.01 -6.45
CA PRO A 608 10.24 7.28 -7.17
C PRO A 608 10.74 7.12 -8.60
N GLY A 609 9.89 7.39 -9.59
CA GLY A 609 10.11 6.92 -10.95
C GLY A 609 9.52 5.52 -11.14
N VAL A 610 10.24 4.62 -11.82
CA VAL A 610 9.66 3.39 -12.36
C VAL A 610 10.01 2.16 -11.52
N GLY A 611 9.01 1.35 -11.20
CA GLY A 611 9.22 0.01 -10.63
C GLY A 611 8.76 -0.12 -9.18
N LYS A 612 8.97 -1.33 -8.65
CA LYS A 612 8.63 -1.72 -7.28
C LYS A 612 9.76 -2.54 -6.72
N SER A 613 10.12 -2.30 -5.46
CA SER A 613 11.16 -3.06 -4.77
C SER A 613 11.00 -2.90 -3.27
N ASN A 614 11.61 -3.81 -2.52
CA ASN A 614 11.97 -3.63 -1.11
C ASN A 614 13.39 -4.16 -0.86
N THR A 615 14.18 -4.28 -1.93
CA THR A 615 15.61 -4.56 -1.84
C THR A 615 16.32 -3.24 -1.63
N TYR A 616 16.78 -2.98 -0.40
CA TYR A 616 17.42 -1.72 -0.04
C TYR A 616 18.46 -1.88 1.07
N ARG A 617 19.32 -0.87 1.21
CA ARG A 617 20.22 -0.67 2.35
C ARG A 617 20.06 0.74 2.92
N THR A 618 20.14 0.88 4.23
CA THR A 618 20.24 2.18 4.90
C THR A 618 21.67 2.71 4.75
N ILE A 619 21.83 3.74 3.93
CA ILE A 619 23.13 4.33 3.59
C ILE A 619 23.44 5.64 4.31
N GLY A 620 22.44 6.26 4.93
CA GLY A 620 22.61 7.55 5.59
C GLY A 620 21.52 7.87 6.61
N LEU A 621 21.67 9.04 7.23
CA LEU A 621 20.70 9.60 8.17
C LEU A 621 20.67 11.11 7.98
N THR A 622 19.47 11.69 7.95
CA THR A 622 19.29 13.14 7.97
C THR A 622 19.54 13.71 9.37
N ASP A 623 19.79 15.01 9.46
CA ASP A 623 19.99 15.72 10.73
C ASP A 623 18.74 15.68 11.66
N ASP A 624 17.57 15.30 11.14
CA ASP A 624 16.32 15.08 11.90
C ASP A 624 16.00 13.59 12.17
N GLY A 625 16.91 12.66 11.83
CA GLY A 625 16.83 11.24 12.20
C GLY A 625 16.05 10.35 11.22
N ARG A 626 15.75 10.82 10.01
CA ARG A 626 15.11 10.03 8.95
C ARG A 626 16.19 9.23 8.21
N ARG A 627 15.96 7.94 7.99
CA ARG A 627 16.94 7.11 7.28
C ARG A 627 16.95 7.44 5.79
N ILE A 628 18.13 7.31 5.19
CA ILE A 628 18.34 7.45 3.75
C ILE A 628 18.61 6.04 3.22
N LEU A 629 17.76 5.60 2.30
CA LEU A 629 17.71 4.23 1.82
C LEU A 629 18.11 4.19 0.34
N ARG A 630 19.04 3.31 -0.02
CA ARG A 630 19.39 3.02 -1.42
C ARG A 630 18.71 1.74 -1.86
N PHE A 631 17.77 1.86 -2.79
CA PHE A 631 17.01 0.76 -3.37
C PHE A 631 17.66 0.25 -4.64
N GLU A 632 17.60 -1.06 -4.83
CA GLU A 632 17.84 -1.73 -6.09
C GLU A 632 16.52 -2.11 -6.76
N PHE A 633 16.52 -2.23 -8.08
CA PHE A 633 15.33 -2.69 -8.81
C PHE A 633 15.13 -4.21 -8.68
N ASP A 634 13.88 -4.64 -8.76
CA ASP A 634 13.50 -6.05 -8.67
C ASP A 634 14.06 -6.88 -9.85
N HIS A 635 15.15 -7.63 -9.64
CA HIS A 635 15.77 -8.43 -10.70
C HIS A 635 14.97 -9.66 -11.14
N THR A 636 13.88 -10.00 -10.43
CA THR A 636 13.07 -11.19 -10.74
C THR A 636 12.02 -10.95 -11.82
N ARG A 637 11.97 -9.75 -12.39
CA ARG A 637 11.01 -9.37 -13.43
C ARG A 637 11.66 -8.59 -14.56
N PRO A 638 11.15 -8.71 -15.80
CA PRO A 638 11.56 -7.85 -16.89
C PRO A 638 11.23 -6.38 -16.59
N HIS A 639 12.19 -5.53 -16.85
CA HIS A 639 12.07 -4.08 -16.75
C HIS A 639 12.22 -3.42 -18.12
N SER A 640 11.95 -2.12 -18.20
CA SER A 640 12.35 -1.37 -19.39
C SER A 640 13.85 -1.07 -19.36
N LYS A 641 14.44 -0.86 -20.54
CA LYS A 641 15.87 -0.58 -20.68
C LYS A 641 16.35 0.60 -19.83
N VAL A 642 15.51 1.64 -19.68
CA VAL A 642 15.80 2.80 -18.84
C VAL A 642 16.08 2.42 -17.38
N ILE A 643 15.36 1.41 -16.86
CA ILE A 643 15.51 0.95 -15.48
C ILE A 643 16.77 0.11 -15.32
N GLU A 644 17.10 -0.71 -16.32
CA GLU A 644 18.32 -1.53 -16.32
C GLU A 644 19.59 -0.67 -16.25
N GLU A 645 19.56 0.54 -16.82
CA GLU A 645 20.66 1.51 -16.80
C GLU A 645 20.71 2.40 -15.54
N MET A 646 19.60 2.53 -14.80
CA MET A 646 19.49 3.45 -13.66
C MET A 646 20.16 2.92 -12.38
N HIS A 647 20.35 1.60 -12.29
CA HIS A 647 20.99 0.83 -11.20
C HIS A 647 20.35 0.94 -9.80
N HIS A 648 20.13 2.14 -9.26
CA HIS A 648 19.59 2.36 -7.91
C HIS A 648 18.71 3.61 -7.79
N VAL A 649 17.96 3.70 -6.69
CA VAL A 649 17.18 4.89 -6.28
C VAL A 649 17.42 5.18 -4.81
N ASP A 650 17.80 6.42 -4.50
CA ASP A 650 17.91 6.86 -3.12
C ASP A 650 16.60 7.51 -2.65
N ILE A 651 16.10 7.12 -1.49
CA ILE A 651 14.88 7.61 -0.85
C ILE A 651 15.20 8.06 0.57
N VAL A 652 14.84 9.30 0.89
CA VAL A 652 14.79 9.78 2.29
C VAL A 652 13.42 9.39 2.85
N GLU A 653 13.39 8.63 3.95
CA GLU A 653 12.13 8.27 4.60
C GLU A 653 11.33 9.51 5.02
N SER A 654 10.00 9.41 5.05
CA SER A 654 9.15 10.53 5.46
C SER A 654 9.21 10.81 6.97
N LYS A 655 9.65 9.83 7.78
CA LYS A 655 9.62 9.85 9.24
C LYS A 655 10.76 9.01 9.83
N SER A 656 11.31 9.43 10.97
CA SER A 656 12.29 8.67 11.76
C SER A 656 11.61 7.48 12.48
N ILE A 657 12.40 6.46 12.85
CA ILE A 657 11.90 5.35 13.67
C ILE A 657 11.43 5.86 15.04
N ALA A 658 12.19 6.75 15.69
CA ALA A 658 11.81 7.31 16.98
C ALA A 658 10.43 8.01 16.94
N ARG A 659 10.17 8.82 15.91
CA ARG A 659 8.88 9.47 15.72
C ARG A 659 7.76 8.48 15.40
N TYR A 660 8.07 7.42 14.65
CA TYR A 660 7.12 6.34 14.39
C TYR A 660 6.72 5.61 15.68
N LEU A 661 7.69 5.24 16.54
CA LEU A 661 7.42 4.56 17.81
C LEU A 661 6.59 5.41 18.77
N ARG A 662 6.88 6.72 18.89
CA ARG A 662 6.04 7.64 19.68
C ARG A 662 4.60 7.72 19.17
N GLN A 663 4.40 7.58 17.86
CA GLN A 663 3.06 7.56 17.28
C GLN A 663 2.31 6.25 17.61
N LEU A 664 3.01 5.11 17.60
CA LEU A 664 2.42 3.84 18.05
C LEU A 664 2.06 3.88 19.55
N GLU A 665 2.94 4.43 20.38
CA GLU A 665 2.69 4.62 21.81
C GLU A 665 1.44 5.46 22.07
N ALA A 666 1.26 6.55 21.31
CA ALA A 666 0.04 7.36 21.36
C ALA A 666 -1.22 6.61 20.91
N MET A 667 -1.07 5.51 20.16
CA MET A 667 -2.14 4.59 19.78
C MET A 667 -2.31 3.42 20.76
N GLY A 668 -1.64 3.46 21.92
CA GLY A 668 -1.75 2.46 22.99
C GLY A 668 -0.90 1.20 22.79
N GLU A 669 0.02 1.18 21.82
CA GLU A 669 0.97 0.09 21.64
C GLU A 669 2.14 0.21 22.63
N ASP A 670 2.75 -0.93 23.00
CA ASP A 670 4.00 -0.94 23.78
C ASP A 670 5.21 -0.87 22.84
N PRO A 671 6.00 0.22 22.82
CA PRO A 671 7.17 0.34 21.97
C PRO A 671 8.21 -0.77 22.15
N LYS A 672 8.25 -1.44 23.33
CA LYS A 672 9.18 -2.55 23.58
C LYS A 672 8.91 -3.74 22.67
N GLU A 673 7.65 -3.98 22.30
CA GLU A 673 7.30 -5.03 21.35
C GLU A 673 7.86 -4.78 19.95
N TYR A 674 8.35 -3.57 19.67
CA TYR A 674 8.92 -3.16 18.40
C TYR A 674 10.44 -2.99 18.46
N GLU A 675 11.09 -3.24 19.60
CA GLU A 675 12.50 -2.88 19.84
C GLU A 675 13.48 -3.38 18.75
N SER A 676 13.24 -4.56 18.18
CA SER A 676 14.06 -5.09 17.09
C SER A 676 14.06 -4.24 15.80
N ILE A 677 13.13 -3.28 15.65
CA ILE A 677 12.98 -2.41 14.48
C ILE A 677 14.28 -1.68 14.13
N TRP A 678 15.08 -1.32 15.14
CA TRP A 678 16.32 -0.57 14.96
C TRP A 678 17.36 -1.35 14.15
N GLY A 679 17.37 -2.69 14.25
CA GLY A 679 18.27 -3.58 13.53
C GLY A 679 17.85 -3.94 12.11
N TYR A 680 16.70 -3.45 11.63
CA TYR A 680 16.28 -3.62 10.23
C TYR A 680 16.82 -2.48 9.36
N SER A 681 18.08 -2.58 8.95
CA SER A 681 18.80 -1.60 8.10
C SER A 681 18.89 -1.99 6.62
N ALA A 682 18.36 -3.16 6.25
CA ALA A 682 18.28 -3.60 4.86
C ALA A 682 17.03 -4.48 4.67
N GLY A 683 16.66 -4.69 3.41
CA GLY A 683 15.60 -5.60 3.00
C GLY A 683 15.95 -6.28 1.68
N GLU A 684 15.26 -7.38 1.39
CA GLU A 684 15.35 -8.11 0.12
C GLU A 684 13.95 -8.55 -0.32
N MET A 685 13.63 -8.32 -1.60
CA MET A 685 12.37 -8.76 -2.20
C MET A 685 12.22 -10.28 -2.13
N GLU A 686 11.06 -10.76 -1.71
CA GLU A 686 10.74 -12.18 -1.68
C GLU A 686 10.69 -12.77 -3.10
N GLU A 687 10.99 -14.07 -3.22
CA GLU A 687 10.72 -14.81 -4.45
C GLU A 687 9.25 -14.70 -4.83
N ARG A 688 8.96 -14.63 -6.13
CA ARG A 688 7.59 -14.51 -6.59
C ARG A 688 6.84 -15.81 -6.31
N SER A 689 5.69 -15.71 -5.67
CA SER A 689 4.84 -16.86 -5.44
C SER A 689 4.30 -17.39 -6.78
N PRO A 690 4.40 -18.72 -7.02
CA PRO A 690 3.88 -19.39 -8.21
C PRO A 690 2.43 -19.09 -8.57
N VAL A 691 1.60 -18.76 -7.58
CA VAL A 691 0.18 -18.40 -7.80
C VAL A 691 0.02 -17.09 -8.58
N PHE A 692 0.96 -16.14 -8.42
CA PHE A 692 0.90 -14.84 -9.08
C PHE A 692 1.77 -14.76 -10.33
N GLU A 693 2.57 -15.79 -10.61
CA GLU A 693 3.28 -15.94 -11.87
C GLU A 693 2.28 -16.01 -13.03
N GLY A 694 2.67 -15.41 -14.16
CA GLY A 694 1.90 -15.55 -15.39
C GLY A 694 1.95 -16.99 -15.90
N VAL A 695 1.18 -17.27 -16.95
CA VAL A 695 1.32 -18.52 -17.71
C VAL A 695 2.66 -18.44 -18.44
N THR A 696 3.71 -19.00 -17.85
CA THR A 696 5.02 -19.12 -18.50
C THR A 696 4.95 -20.23 -19.53
N GLU A 697 4.44 -19.90 -20.72
CA GLU A 697 4.93 -20.60 -21.91
C GLU A 697 6.36 -20.13 -22.13
N SER A 698 7.28 -21.08 -22.03
CA SER A 698 8.73 -20.95 -22.18
C SER A 698 9.14 -20.38 -23.54
N LYS A 699 9.02 -19.08 -23.73
CA LYS A 699 9.87 -18.36 -24.67
C LYS A 699 10.74 -17.42 -23.87
N GLU A 700 12.03 -17.71 -23.87
CA GLU A 700 13.07 -16.76 -23.55
C GLU A 700 12.68 -15.43 -24.18
N THR A 701 12.48 -14.41 -23.35
CA THR A 701 12.35 -13.03 -23.81
C THR A 701 13.59 -12.76 -24.67
N PRO A 702 13.48 -12.53 -25.98
CA PRO A 702 14.66 -12.11 -26.74
C PRO A 702 15.11 -10.79 -26.14
N ALA A 703 16.43 -10.63 -25.98
CA ALA A 703 17.02 -9.33 -25.69
C ALA A 703 16.42 -8.32 -26.69
N SER A 704 15.78 -7.28 -26.16
CA SER A 704 15.02 -6.28 -26.91
C SER A 704 15.82 -5.79 -28.14
N PRO A 705 15.37 -6.05 -29.39
CA PRO A 705 15.96 -5.41 -30.54
C PRO A 705 15.38 -4.00 -30.64
N LEU A 706 16.26 -3.01 -30.45
CA LEU A 706 16.26 -1.66 -31.01
C LEU A 706 14.88 -1.03 -31.32
N LEU A 707 14.50 -0.02 -30.53
CA LEU A 707 13.92 1.24 -31.01
C LEU A 707 14.25 2.37 -30.02
#